data_AF-A0A927X5W2-F1
#
_entry.id   AF-A0A927X5W2-F1
#
_cell.length_a   1.000
_cell.length_b   1.000
_cell.length_c   1.000
_cell.angle_alpha   90.00
_cell.angle_beta   90.00
_cell.angle_gamma   90.00
#
_symmetry.space_group_name_H-M   'P 1'
#
loop_
_entity.id
_entity.type
_entity.pdbx_description
1 polymer ?
#
loop_
_entity_poly.entity_id
_entity_poly.type
_entity_poly.pdbx_seq_one_letter_code
_entity_poly.pdbx_strand_id
1 'polypeptide(L)'
;MKKFKFILLLFAVFSLVFITGCDNNNDVPNTDDSTTNDDNSSDITDNTQEDNIIKCTVTLMDSNGNTLKTLTVAMDTAISETDIPTKEGYDFEGLYTNKALTKKHELTTKIGGDKTLYVKYVLTQYTIKFDSEGGTEFEDVKYNYFEKVSLPIPSKDGYIFDYWTDENGTQYKHIPSGSKTNYNLKAVYRTPSDLDMAFINKADEANIGVLNNTPSGIYTITATVRSRIATWTNPADSNDSITFSQSYKFDSSTSNIMFTASGNGKLSFYVQNGSTTATTQNVKVQCGSSTQTFEFSGTTAVAPYPAGNPIVKITLDVEASKTYKILRDSGTIDIFAVKLECGVRETSISGVQLQSVGNVDYIEGQEFMTTNFSLAAIHGDNSYFSEINNENISFDTSEIDMTKAGTYNVIAKYGQYTATYKINVYSVETLELGFNSTYESRNSYNGIYVNGKVKTIYSIGEEFDDSYLTAIVNGLNNTKTKSFIIDDGFTYTGFDSTTAGVKTITATYCINNKTFNTTYNVFIVNTAPYVDSNNNYVVTVDKSYTGVIGEQNGINGNMFTTISQALEYLSSSRISTSASKILNISAGLYTEKIEINVPNLTIIGAGCTKATYNKDSQYSATSYNSATIIEWDSLYGIPDKSGYSQVTDSTATVAVREAAVNCTIKNVTLSNYWNCEDRFMDNIKYLTEQGIAVSNVVNDHRALALIVQADKFTMNNCSLLGYQDTVEFMTGRQFVYKTYISGNTDFIFGTNATTYFYDCEIFVNYKSGGAGYVTAYKGCNKGGTDYVEYGFIFDNCQFTSDSKVGNGTFALGRPWGPYSAVMIMNSQIGTHISKSSGRYVSMSGTNPSDETVRYTEYNNTGNAIEASTSSVDLVDSTTASNYNNISLIYGTTNGLVTYAEAWVPTLYTEITQ
;
A
#
# COMPACT_ATOMS: atom_id res chain seq x y z
N MET A 1 -16.20 -6.41 -22.11
CA MET A 1 -17.61 -6.00 -22.24
C MET A 1 -17.78 -4.56 -21.74
N LYS A 2 -18.14 -3.64 -22.65
CA LYS A 2 -18.80 -2.32 -22.49
C LYS A 2 -18.50 -1.43 -21.25
N LYS A 3 -17.82 -0.30 -21.48
CA LYS A 3 -18.30 1.12 -21.37
C LYS A 3 -17.12 2.09 -21.64
N PHE A 4 -16.90 2.54 -22.88
CA PHE A 4 -17.29 3.87 -23.45
C PHE A 4 -16.87 5.07 -22.57
N LYS A 5 -15.77 5.78 -22.88
CA LYS A 5 -15.62 6.92 -23.83
C LYS A 5 -16.68 8.02 -23.68
N PHE A 6 -16.27 9.18 -23.15
CA PHE A 6 -16.85 10.48 -23.49
C PHE A 6 -15.74 11.50 -23.74
N ILE A 7 -15.88 12.19 -24.87
CA ILE A 7 -14.95 13.16 -25.46
C ILE A 7 -15.30 14.57 -24.98
N LEU A 8 -14.23 15.32 -24.75
CA LEU A 8 -14.11 16.77 -24.56
C LEU A 8 -14.92 17.56 -25.60
N LEU A 9 -15.66 18.57 -25.15
CA LEU A 9 -16.26 19.58 -26.03
C LEU A 9 -15.92 21.00 -25.53
N LEU A 10 -15.39 21.80 -26.46
CA LEU A 10 -15.40 23.27 -26.53
C LEU A 10 -14.72 24.06 -25.40
N PHE A 11 -13.59 24.72 -25.72
CA PHE A 11 -13.50 26.19 -25.74
C PHE A 11 -12.25 26.60 -26.53
N ALA A 12 -12.45 27.25 -27.68
CA ALA A 12 -11.42 27.94 -28.45
C ALA A 12 -11.99 29.29 -28.86
N VAL A 13 -11.41 30.40 -28.41
CA VAL A 13 -11.34 31.66 -29.17
C VAL A 13 -10.19 32.55 -28.65
N PHE A 14 -9.52 33.21 -29.59
CA PHE A 14 -8.57 34.34 -29.49
C PHE A 14 -7.12 33.96 -29.14
N SER A 15 -6.08 34.31 -29.90
CA SER A 15 -5.92 35.17 -31.08
C SER A 15 -4.64 34.75 -31.81
N LEU A 16 -4.63 34.74 -33.15
CA LEU A 16 -3.39 34.76 -33.93
C LEU A 16 -3.44 35.93 -34.90
N VAL A 17 -2.41 36.76 -34.84
CA VAL A 17 -2.16 37.91 -35.70
C VAL A 17 -0.78 37.72 -36.34
N PHE A 18 -0.73 37.91 -37.66
CA PHE A 18 0.45 38.15 -38.52
C PHE A 18 1.42 36.94 -38.72
N ILE A 19 2.08 36.71 -39.88
CA ILE A 19 2.37 37.49 -41.09
C ILE A 19 2.98 36.56 -42.16
N THR A 20 3.09 37.06 -43.40
CA THR A 20 3.84 36.57 -44.60
C THR A 20 3.20 35.43 -45.40
N GLY A 21 3.15 35.47 -46.73
CA GLY A 21 3.76 36.41 -47.67
C GLY A 21 3.34 36.11 -49.11
N CYS A 22 3.49 37.16 -49.92
CA CYS A 22 3.45 37.26 -51.38
C CYS A 22 3.63 35.97 -52.20
N ASP A 23 2.88 35.81 -53.30
CA ASP A 23 3.30 36.37 -54.58
C ASP A 23 2.27 36.15 -55.70
N ASN A 24 2.08 37.22 -56.49
CA ASN A 24 2.03 37.29 -57.95
C ASN A 24 1.05 36.41 -58.77
N ASN A 25 0.07 37.10 -59.37
CA ASN A 25 0.06 37.47 -60.80
C ASN A 25 -1.32 37.31 -61.47
N ASN A 26 -1.70 38.38 -62.17
CA ASN A 26 -2.36 38.43 -63.47
C ASN A 26 -3.68 37.66 -63.64
N ASP A 27 -4.80 38.39 -63.71
CA ASP A 27 -5.30 38.83 -65.01
C ASP A 27 -6.52 39.76 -64.87
N VAL A 28 -6.47 40.83 -65.66
CA VAL A 28 -7.48 41.84 -66.00
C VAL A 28 -8.13 41.35 -67.33
N PRO A 29 -9.30 41.82 -67.86
CA PRO A 29 -10.18 42.96 -67.50
C PRO A 29 -11.72 42.70 -67.56
N ASN A 30 -12.45 43.79 -67.28
CA ASN A 30 -13.69 44.23 -67.96
C ASN A 30 -15.00 43.54 -67.54
N THR A 31 -16.10 44.24 -67.29
CA THR A 31 -16.66 45.45 -67.92
C THR A 31 -17.66 46.13 -66.99
N ASP A 32 -17.82 47.45 -67.17
CA ASP A 32 -19.06 48.24 -67.12
C ASP A 32 -20.08 47.97 -66.00
N ASP A 33 -20.42 48.98 -65.20
CA ASP A 33 -21.30 50.05 -65.68
C ASP A 33 -21.26 51.27 -64.75
N SER A 34 -21.26 52.41 -65.41
CA SER A 34 -21.64 53.76 -65.01
C SER A 34 -23.07 53.78 -64.41
N THR A 35 -23.68 54.78 -63.78
CA THR A 35 -23.57 56.22 -63.49
C THR A 35 -24.57 56.43 -62.32
N THR A 36 -24.48 57.43 -61.43
CA THR A 36 -24.98 58.83 -61.56
C THR A 36 -24.57 59.58 -60.28
N ASN A 37 -23.89 60.74 -60.34
CA ASN A 37 -24.47 62.11 -60.35
C ASN A 37 -25.47 62.37 -59.20
N ASP A 38 -25.44 63.44 -58.41
CA ASP A 38 -24.84 64.78 -58.45
C ASP A 38 -24.80 65.33 -57.01
N ASP A 39 -23.82 66.17 -56.67
CA ASP A 39 -24.08 67.59 -56.33
C ASP A 39 -22.81 68.32 -55.89
N ASN A 40 -22.75 69.56 -56.35
CA ASN A 40 -21.56 70.40 -56.49
C ASN A 40 -21.73 71.68 -55.66
N SER A 41 -20.61 72.31 -55.30
CA SER A 41 -20.47 73.71 -54.86
C SER A 41 -20.94 74.02 -53.41
N SER A 42 -20.26 74.82 -52.57
CA SER A 42 -19.26 75.87 -52.76
C SER A 42 -18.62 76.24 -51.40
N ASP A 43 -17.50 76.96 -51.51
CA ASP A 43 -17.00 78.02 -50.62
C ASP A 43 -15.79 77.76 -49.70
N ILE A 44 -14.67 78.29 -50.21
CA ILE A 44 -13.82 79.31 -49.57
C ILE A 44 -13.00 78.85 -48.35
N THR A 45 -11.77 78.44 -48.68
CA THR A 45 -10.49 78.84 -48.09
C THR A 45 -10.51 79.44 -46.68
N ASP A 46 -9.97 78.69 -45.72
CA ASP A 46 -9.08 79.27 -44.73
C ASP A 46 -7.73 78.54 -44.78
N ASN A 47 -6.69 79.34 -44.86
CA ASN A 47 -5.31 78.98 -45.05
C ASN A 47 -4.69 78.91 -43.65
N THR A 48 -4.72 77.74 -43.01
CA THR A 48 -3.93 77.50 -41.79
C THR A 48 -2.71 76.67 -42.15
N GLN A 49 -1.55 77.28 -41.94
CA GLN A 49 -0.24 76.66 -41.97
C GLN A 49 -0.30 75.31 -41.24
N GLU A 50 0.06 74.21 -41.91
CA GLU A 50 0.68 73.09 -41.21
C GLU A 50 1.99 73.65 -40.64
N ASP A 51 1.96 74.01 -39.36
CA ASP A 51 3.19 74.15 -38.58
C ASP A 51 4.02 72.91 -38.85
N ASN A 52 5.21 73.09 -39.43
CA ASN A 52 6.25 72.07 -39.47
C ASN A 52 6.69 71.84 -38.01
N ILE A 53 5.85 71.14 -37.24
CA ILE A 53 6.14 70.76 -35.86
C ILE A 53 7.30 69.78 -35.95
N ILE A 54 8.50 70.27 -35.66
CA ILE A 54 9.69 69.43 -35.54
C ILE A 54 9.39 68.44 -34.41
N LYS A 55 9.35 67.15 -34.73
CA LYS A 55 9.14 66.08 -33.75
C LYS A 55 10.48 65.50 -33.34
N CYS A 56 10.56 65.06 -32.10
CA CYS A 56 11.72 64.37 -31.57
C CYS A 56 11.28 63.07 -30.87
N THR A 57 12.24 62.15 -30.78
CA THR A 57 12.05 60.81 -30.24
C THR A 57 12.55 60.76 -28.82
N VAL A 58 11.66 60.43 -27.88
CA VAL A 58 12.04 60.11 -26.50
C VAL A 58 12.00 58.61 -26.31
N THR A 59 13.15 58.01 -26.01
CA THR A 59 13.26 56.59 -25.67
C THR A 59 13.31 56.43 -24.16
N LEU A 60 12.29 55.79 -23.58
CA LEU A 60 12.22 55.43 -22.16
C LEU A 60 12.85 54.06 -21.97
N MET A 61 13.84 53.94 -21.07
CA MET A 61 14.57 52.71 -20.80
C MET A 61 14.51 52.32 -19.31
N ASP A 62 14.71 51.03 -19.02
CA ASP A 62 14.92 50.54 -17.66
C ASP A 62 16.39 50.73 -17.20
N SER A 63 16.68 50.44 -15.93
CA SER A 63 18.04 50.53 -15.36
C SER A 63 19.05 49.55 -15.98
N ASN A 64 18.58 48.52 -16.70
CA ASN A 64 19.42 47.56 -17.41
C ASN A 64 19.73 48.01 -18.84
N GLY A 65 19.06 49.04 -19.35
CA GLY A 65 19.22 49.60 -20.70
C GLY A 65 18.27 49.01 -21.73
N ASN A 66 17.24 48.29 -21.32
CA ASN A 66 16.19 47.80 -22.20
C ASN A 66 15.19 48.91 -22.50
N THR A 67 14.71 48.99 -23.73
CA THR A 67 13.69 49.98 -24.12
C THR A 67 12.32 49.56 -23.60
N LEU A 68 11.69 50.42 -22.80
CA LEU A 68 10.35 50.23 -22.26
C LEU A 68 9.29 50.79 -23.20
N LYS A 69 9.52 51.99 -23.76
CA LYS A 69 8.60 52.67 -24.69
C LYS A 69 9.34 53.76 -25.46
N THR A 70 8.97 53.97 -26.71
CA THR A 70 9.45 55.08 -27.53
C THR A 70 8.30 56.01 -27.85
N LEU A 71 8.47 57.30 -27.60
CA LEU A 71 7.47 58.34 -27.81
C LEU A 71 7.95 59.28 -28.91
N THR A 72 7.03 59.73 -29.76
CA THR A 72 7.27 60.83 -30.69
C THR A 72 6.54 62.06 -30.17
N VAL A 73 7.30 63.07 -29.73
CA VAL A 73 6.75 64.30 -29.13
C VAL A 73 7.18 65.51 -29.94
N ALA A 74 6.35 66.56 -29.93
CA ALA A 74 6.72 67.85 -30.53
C ALA A 74 7.92 68.45 -29.76
N MET A 75 8.89 69.03 -30.48
CA MET A 75 10.03 69.72 -29.88
C MET A 75 9.52 70.86 -28.97
N ASP A 76 10.24 71.14 -27.90
CA ASP A 76 9.89 72.12 -26.87
C ASP A 76 8.60 71.84 -26.07
N THR A 77 8.08 70.60 -26.14
CA THR A 77 7.05 70.10 -25.22
C THR A 77 7.66 69.25 -24.11
N ALA A 78 6.98 69.15 -22.98
CA ALA A 78 7.42 68.36 -21.84
C ALA A 78 6.71 66.99 -21.84
N ILE A 79 7.34 65.96 -21.28
CA ILE A 79 6.77 64.60 -21.23
C ILE A 79 5.73 64.54 -20.11
N SER A 80 4.58 63.91 -20.39
CA SER A 80 3.55 63.70 -19.38
C SER A 80 3.85 62.45 -18.56
N GLU A 81 3.44 62.45 -17.28
CA GLU A 81 3.49 61.25 -16.45
C GLU A 81 2.64 60.10 -17.02
N THR A 82 1.55 60.44 -17.72
CA THR A 82 0.71 59.46 -18.44
C THR A 82 1.42 58.76 -19.59
N ASP A 83 2.53 59.33 -20.08
CA ASP A 83 3.31 58.72 -21.15
C ASP A 83 4.23 57.60 -20.64
N ILE A 84 4.47 57.55 -19.33
CA ILE A 84 5.38 56.61 -18.68
C ILE A 84 4.69 55.23 -18.57
N PRO A 85 5.34 54.14 -19.01
CA PRO A 85 4.80 52.80 -18.85
C PRO A 85 4.52 52.50 -17.37
N THR A 86 3.37 51.90 -17.09
CA THR A 86 3.10 51.34 -15.77
C THR A 86 3.90 50.05 -15.61
N LYS A 87 4.39 49.79 -14.39
CA LYS A 87 5.06 48.53 -14.05
C LYS A 87 4.31 47.91 -12.88
N GLU A 88 3.77 46.73 -13.08
CA GLU A 88 2.95 46.07 -12.07
C GLU A 88 3.74 45.80 -10.78
N GLY A 89 3.20 46.24 -9.63
CA GLY A 89 3.84 46.14 -8.32
C GLY A 89 4.84 47.26 -7.98
N TYR A 90 4.97 48.28 -8.83
CA TYR A 90 5.88 49.40 -8.61
C TYR A 90 5.25 50.77 -8.90
N ASP A 91 5.62 51.77 -8.09
CA ASP A 91 5.29 53.18 -8.32
C ASP A 91 6.39 53.86 -9.14
N PHE A 92 6.00 54.81 -9.99
CA PHE A 92 6.94 55.66 -10.72
C PHE A 92 7.58 56.68 -9.77
N GLU A 93 8.91 56.66 -9.65
CA GLU A 93 9.65 57.61 -8.81
C GLU A 93 10.15 58.82 -9.61
N GLY A 94 10.54 58.62 -10.88
CA GLY A 94 11.04 59.70 -11.71
C GLY A 94 11.77 59.25 -12.98
N LEU A 95 12.03 60.24 -13.84
CA LEU A 95 12.87 60.10 -15.03
C LEU A 95 14.28 60.58 -14.74
N TYR A 96 15.26 59.93 -15.37
CA TYR A 96 16.67 60.26 -15.23
C TYR A 96 17.36 60.34 -16.59
N THR A 97 18.31 61.24 -16.73
CA THR A 97 19.08 61.41 -17.98
C THR A 97 20.24 60.43 -18.11
N ASN A 98 20.51 59.63 -17.09
CA ASN A 98 21.61 58.67 -17.05
C ASN A 98 21.19 57.34 -16.43
N LYS A 99 21.79 56.24 -16.91
CA LYS A 99 21.52 54.87 -16.48
C LYS A 99 21.75 54.63 -14.99
N ALA A 100 22.66 55.38 -14.37
CA ALA A 100 22.94 55.28 -12.93
C ALA A 100 21.85 55.93 -12.04
N LEU A 101 20.82 56.54 -12.63
CA LEU A 101 19.68 57.15 -11.93
C LEU A 101 20.08 58.23 -10.92
N THR A 102 21.09 59.04 -11.26
CA THR A 102 21.60 60.12 -10.38
C THR A 102 21.30 61.52 -10.88
N LYS A 103 20.95 61.71 -12.15
CA LYS A 103 20.59 63.00 -12.74
C LYS A 103 19.12 63.03 -13.14
N LYS A 104 18.26 63.49 -12.22
CA LYS A 104 16.80 63.56 -12.42
C LYS A 104 16.43 64.49 -13.58
N HIS A 105 15.44 64.10 -14.35
CA HIS A 105 14.80 64.90 -15.39
C HIS A 105 13.39 65.26 -14.90
N GLU A 106 13.16 66.55 -14.66
CA GLU A 106 11.85 67.03 -14.22
C GLU A 106 10.85 66.97 -15.39
N LEU A 107 9.64 66.46 -15.15
CA LEU A 107 8.59 66.33 -16.17
C LEU A 107 8.17 67.68 -16.79
N THR A 108 8.46 68.80 -16.13
CA THR A 108 8.25 70.15 -16.67
C THR A 108 9.33 70.60 -17.64
N THR A 109 10.43 69.85 -17.77
CA THR A 109 11.54 70.17 -18.65
C THR A 109 11.16 69.86 -20.09
N LYS A 110 11.18 70.88 -20.94
CA LYS A 110 10.94 70.76 -22.38
C LYS A 110 11.99 69.89 -23.06
N ILE A 111 11.57 69.10 -24.05
CA ILE A 111 12.43 68.22 -24.85
C ILE A 111 12.90 68.99 -26.10
N GLY A 112 14.17 69.38 -26.10
CA GLY A 112 14.80 70.13 -27.20
C GLY A 112 15.45 69.25 -28.27
N GLY A 113 15.04 67.98 -28.43
CA GLY A 113 15.63 67.02 -29.38
C GLY A 113 15.55 65.57 -28.91
N ASP A 114 16.01 64.64 -29.75
CA ASP A 114 15.99 63.20 -29.44
C ASP A 114 16.71 62.90 -28.12
N LYS A 115 16.07 62.09 -27.26
CA LYS A 115 16.55 61.88 -25.90
C LYS A 115 16.29 60.48 -25.40
N THR A 116 17.24 59.94 -24.64
CA THR A 116 17.04 58.73 -23.85
C THR A 116 16.86 59.12 -22.39
N LEU A 117 15.79 58.62 -21.78
CA LEU A 117 15.50 58.79 -20.36
C LEU A 117 15.32 57.42 -19.70
N TYR A 118 15.77 57.31 -18.47
CA TYR A 118 15.73 56.10 -17.67
C TYR A 118 14.64 56.22 -16.62
N VAL A 119 13.72 55.27 -16.59
CA VAL A 119 12.58 55.25 -15.68
C VAL A 119 13.00 54.55 -14.39
N LYS A 120 12.81 55.23 -13.25
CA LYS A 120 13.01 54.62 -11.93
C LYS A 120 11.66 54.24 -11.34
N TYR A 121 11.57 52.97 -10.95
CA TYR A 121 10.42 52.39 -10.27
C TYR A 121 10.83 52.00 -8.84
N VAL A 122 9.96 52.24 -7.88
CA VAL A 122 10.10 51.77 -6.48
C VAL A 122 9.01 50.76 -6.18
N LEU A 123 9.32 49.72 -5.41
CA LEU A 123 8.28 48.75 -5.03
C LEU A 123 7.17 49.48 -4.26
N THR A 124 5.94 49.33 -4.73
CA THR A 124 4.77 49.85 -4.02
C THR A 124 4.62 49.07 -2.73
N GLN A 125 4.58 49.77 -1.60
CA GLN A 125 4.37 49.16 -0.28
C GLN A 125 2.93 49.38 0.19
N TYR A 126 2.35 48.32 0.72
CA TYR A 126 1.04 48.31 1.36
C TYR A 126 1.20 47.96 2.83
N THR A 127 0.23 48.38 3.65
CA THR A 127 0.23 48.17 5.09
C THR A 127 -0.97 47.33 5.51
N ILE A 128 -0.73 46.37 6.40
CA ILE A 128 -1.75 45.58 7.09
C ILE A 128 -1.75 46.04 8.55
N LYS A 129 -2.93 46.46 9.03
CA LYS A 129 -3.18 46.83 10.42
C LYS A 129 -4.08 45.80 11.08
N PHE A 130 -3.84 45.56 12.36
CA PHE A 130 -4.55 44.53 13.13
C PHE A 130 -5.30 45.16 14.29
N ASP A 131 -6.59 44.85 14.41
CA ASP A 131 -7.42 45.09 15.59
C ASP A 131 -7.73 43.73 16.21
N SER A 132 -7.02 43.42 17.31
CA SER A 132 -7.09 42.12 17.96
C SER A 132 -8.41 41.88 18.71
N GLU A 133 -9.33 42.87 18.74
CA GLU A 133 -10.62 42.80 19.46
C GLU A 133 -10.42 42.36 20.93
N GLY A 134 -9.39 42.91 21.60
CA GLY A 134 -9.02 42.63 22.99
C GLY A 134 -8.15 41.40 23.20
N GLY A 135 -7.46 40.94 22.15
CA GLY A 135 -6.45 39.88 22.20
C GLY A 135 -5.02 40.45 22.28
N THR A 136 -4.06 39.71 21.73
CA THR A 136 -2.65 40.15 21.65
C THR A 136 -2.48 41.18 20.54
N GLU A 137 -1.84 42.30 20.85
CA GLU A 137 -1.57 43.39 19.90
C GLU A 137 -0.35 43.08 19.01
N PHE A 138 -0.39 43.55 17.76
CA PHE A 138 0.65 43.36 16.77
C PHE A 138 1.05 44.69 16.12
N GLU A 139 2.31 44.80 15.74
CA GLU A 139 2.79 45.91 14.91
C GLU A 139 2.25 45.80 13.48
N ASP A 140 2.11 46.95 12.81
CA ASP A 140 1.69 47.04 11.41
C ASP A 140 2.70 46.30 10.50
N VAL A 141 2.19 45.45 9.61
CA VAL A 141 3.01 44.70 8.65
C VAL A 141 3.01 45.42 7.31
N LYS A 142 4.22 45.73 6.80
CA LYS A 142 4.40 46.24 5.45
C LYS A 142 4.68 45.11 4.49
N TYR A 143 4.04 45.12 3.33
CA TYR A 143 4.24 44.11 2.29
C TYR A 143 4.21 44.72 0.88
N ASN A 144 4.68 43.97 -0.11
CA ASN A 144 4.62 44.35 -1.52
C ASN A 144 3.87 43.31 -2.37
N TYR A 145 3.56 43.68 -3.61
CA TYR A 145 2.76 42.88 -4.56
C TYR A 145 3.24 41.43 -4.73
N PHE A 146 4.53 41.14 -4.61
CA PHE A 146 5.10 39.81 -4.84
C PHE A 146 5.07 38.91 -3.60
N GLU A 147 4.76 39.47 -2.43
CA GLU A 147 4.82 38.75 -1.16
C GLU A 147 3.46 38.10 -0.83
N LYS A 148 3.50 36.80 -0.51
CA LYS A 148 2.41 36.15 0.24
C LYS A 148 2.68 36.37 1.73
N VAL A 149 1.76 37.02 2.43
CA VAL A 149 1.95 37.38 3.84
C VAL A 149 1.11 36.48 4.74
N SER A 150 1.75 35.72 5.62
CA SER A 150 1.08 35.00 6.70
C SER A 150 0.69 35.99 7.80
N LEU A 151 -0.59 35.98 8.19
CA LEU A 151 -1.09 36.90 9.22
C LEU A 151 -0.73 36.37 10.63
N PRO A 152 -0.46 37.25 11.61
CA PRO A 152 -0.23 36.84 12.99
C PRO A 152 -1.52 36.28 13.61
N ILE A 153 -1.39 35.46 14.65
CA ILE A 153 -2.53 34.83 15.33
C ILE A 153 -2.65 35.45 16.73
N PRO A 154 -3.66 36.29 17.00
CA PRO A 154 -3.84 36.91 18.30
C PRO A 154 -4.28 35.86 19.32
N SER A 155 -3.75 35.96 20.54
CA SER A 155 -4.24 35.19 21.69
C SER A 155 -5.24 36.01 22.48
N LYS A 156 -6.41 35.43 22.79
CA LYS A 156 -7.45 36.03 23.65
C LYS A 156 -7.97 34.98 24.62
N ASP A 157 -7.85 35.24 25.92
CA ASP A 157 -8.19 34.29 26.98
C ASP A 157 -9.64 33.77 26.84
N GLY A 158 -9.78 32.45 26.74
CA GLY A 158 -11.09 31.77 26.67
C GLY A 158 -11.73 31.72 25.29
N TYR A 159 -11.01 32.10 24.22
CA TYR A 159 -11.50 32.11 22.84
C TYR A 159 -10.47 31.53 21.86
N ILE A 160 -10.94 30.85 20.81
CA ILE A 160 -10.12 30.37 19.70
C ILE A 160 -10.20 31.40 18.57
N PHE A 161 -9.04 31.91 18.15
CA PHE A 161 -8.96 32.73 16.95
C PHE A 161 -9.32 31.90 15.72
N ASP A 162 -10.25 32.40 14.91
CA ASP A 162 -10.73 31.68 13.73
C ASP A 162 -10.10 32.26 12.44
N TYR A 163 -10.28 33.56 12.21
CA TYR A 163 -9.74 34.28 11.06
C TYR A 163 -9.73 35.79 11.29
N TRP A 164 -8.99 36.51 10.45
CA TRP A 164 -9.08 37.96 10.35
C TRP A 164 -10.19 38.34 9.37
N THR A 165 -10.91 39.43 9.61
CA THR A 165 -11.93 39.93 8.67
C THR A 165 -11.70 41.39 8.32
N ASP A 166 -11.99 41.79 7.08
CA ASP A 166 -12.10 43.20 6.72
C ASP A 166 -13.49 43.77 7.05
N GLU A 167 -13.68 45.07 6.79
CA GLU A 167 -14.93 45.81 7.00
C GLU A 167 -16.11 45.27 6.19
N ASN A 168 -15.85 44.54 5.08
CA ASN A 168 -16.88 43.94 4.24
C ASN A 168 -17.25 42.52 4.69
N GLY A 169 -16.62 41.99 5.75
CA GLY A 169 -16.83 40.63 6.23
C GLY A 169 -16.04 39.57 5.47
N THR A 170 -15.09 39.96 4.62
CA THR A 170 -14.24 39.02 3.87
C THR A 170 -13.24 38.40 4.83
N GLN A 171 -13.13 37.07 4.82
CA GLN A 171 -12.26 36.32 5.71
C GLN A 171 -10.84 36.21 5.14
N TYR A 172 -9.84 36.47 5.97
CA TYR A 172 -8.42 36.39 5.65
C TYR A 172 -7.69 35.56 6.71
N LYS A 173 -6.89 34.61 6.24
CA LYS A 173 -5.89 33.88 7.06
C LYS A 173 -4.47 34.13 6.58
N HIS A 174 -4.33 34.56 5.33
CA HIS A 174 -3.12 35.07 4.70
C HIS A 174 -3.51 36.14 3.66
N ILE A 175 -2.57 36.99 3.27
CA ILE A 175 -2.69 37.86 2.09
C ILE A 175 -2.00 37.16 0.91
N PRO A 176 -2.71 36.87 -0.19
CA PRO A 176 -2.11 36.22 -1.35
C PRO A 176 -1.14 37.18 -2.07
N SER A 177 -0.14 36.60 -2.76
CA SER A 177 0.66 37.38 -3.72
C SER A 177 -0.24 37.96 -4.81
N GLY A 178 0.00 39.20 -5.19
CA GLY A 178 -0.82 39.93 -6.16
C GLY A 178 -1.76 40.96 -5.54
N SER A 179 -1.89 41.00 -4.21
CA SER A 179 -2.72 41.99 -3.50
C SER A 179 -2.15 43.40 -3.63
N LYS A 180 -3.05 44.37 -3.88
CA LYS A 180 -2.71 45.80 -4.09
C LYS A 180 -3.45 46.73 -3.11
N THR A 181 -3.65 46.29 -1.87
CA THR A 181 -4.61 46.91 -0.94
C THR A 181 -4.04 47.07 0.46
N ASN A 182 -4.30 48.21 1.10
CA ASN A 182 -4.06 48.37 2.53
C ASN A 182 -5.20 47.68 3.30
N TYR A 183 -4.87 46.81 4.24
CA TYR A 183 -5.86 46.05 5.00
C TYR A 183 -5.97 46.58 6.43
N ASN A 184 -7.20 46.78 6.89
CA ASN A 184 -7.51 46.93 8.32
C ASN A 184 -8.30 45.68 8.72
N LEU A 185 -7.68 44.82 9.50
CA LEU A 185 -8.21 43.49 9.80
C LEU A 185 -8.63 43.40 11.26
N LYS A 186 -9.85 42.90 11.50
CA LYS A 186 -10.40 42.62 12.83
C LYS A 186 -10.34 41.13 13.12
N ALA A 187 -9.95 40.78 14.34
CA ALA A 187 -9.88 39.38 14.75
C ALA A 187 -11.28 38.81 15.02
N VAL A 188 -11.61 37.69 14.39
CA VAL A 188 -12.84 36.94 14.71
C VAL A 188 -12.46 35.73 15.56
N TYR A 189 -13.19 35.58 16.65
CA TYR A 189 -13.00 34.48 17.59
C TYR A 189 -14.26 33.64 17.71
N ARG A 190 -14.06 32.36 17.98
CA ARG A 190 -15.11 31.43 18.41
C ARG A 190 -14.83 30.95 19.83
N THR A 191 -15.87 30.54 20.55
CA THR A 191 -15.67 29.86 21.84
C THR A 191 -15.08 28.47 21.60
N PRO A 192 -14.27 27.92 22.54
CA PRO A 192 -13.86 26.53 22.48
C PRO A 192 -15.10 25.65 22.33
N SER A 193 -15.14 24.87 21.26
CA SER A 193 -16.04 23.71 21.19
C SER A 193 -15.64 22.76 22.32
N ASP A 194 -16.62 22.20 23.02
CA ASP A 194 -16.37 21.18 24.07
C ASP A 194 -15.32 20.19 23.58
N LEU A 195 -14.29 19.92 24.37
CA LEU A 195 -13.29 18.93 23.99
C LEU A 195 -13.93 17.56 24.16
N ASP A 196 -14.35 16.99 23.04
CA ASP A 196 -15.00 15.68 22.97
C ASP A 196 -13.91 14.60 22.95
N MET A 197 -13.38 14.22 24.11
CA MET A 197 -12.57 13.00 24.19
C MET A 197 -13.51 11.81 24.23
N ALA A 198 -13.81 11.21 23.07
CA ALA A 198 -14.57 9.97 23.00
C ALA A 198 -13.70 8.87 22.37
N PHE A 199 -13.50 7.75 23.07
CA PHE A 199 -13.15 6.51 22.39
C PHE A 199 -14.42 5.66 22.31
N ILE A 200 -15.01 5.65 21.12
CA ILE A 200 -16.21 4.86 20.81
C ILE A 200 -15.76 3.66 19.98
N ASN A 201 -15.82 2.47 20.54
CA ASN A 201 -15.51 1.24 19.81
C ASN A 201 -16.63 0.87 18.82
N LYS A 202 -16.92 1.61 17.75
CA LYS A 202 -18.04 1.27 16.82
C LYS A 202 -17.77 0.03 15.95
N ALA A 203 -18.83 -0.59 15.43
CA ALA A 203 -18.78 -1.82 14.62
C ALA A 203 -18.12 -1.67 13.23
N ASP A 204 -18.08 -0.45 12.67
CA ASP A 204 -17.79 -0.23 11.25
C ASP A 204 -16.44 0.48 10.96
N GLU A 205 -15.59 0.70 11.98
CA GLU A 205 -14.29 1.37 11.80
C GLU A 205 -13.13 0.38 12.06
N ALA A 206 -12.29 0.17 11.04
CA ALA A 206 -11.15 -0.75 11.08
C ALA A 206 -9.94 -0.23 11.87
N ASN A 207 -10.04 0.96 12.50
CA ASN A 207 -8.97 1.57 13.28
C ASN A 207 -9.54 2.11 14.60
N ILE A 208 -9.70 1.24 15.59
CA ILE A 208 -10.05 1.69 16.94
C ILE A 208 -9.00 1.19 17.91
N GLY A 209 -8.14 2.11 18.32
CA GLY A 209 -6.89 1.87 19.03
C GLY A 209 -5.74 2.75 18.54
N VAL A 210 -5.86 3.35 17.35
CA VAL A 210 -5.06 4.52 16.96
C VAL A 210 -5.96 5.74 17.06
N LEU A 211 -5.97 6.37 18.23
CA LEU A 211 -6.30 7.79 18.29
C LEU A 211 -5.21 8.51 17.51
N ASN A 212 -5.43 8.71 16.21
CA ASN A 212 -4.76 9.79 15.51
C ASN A 212 -5.19 11.07 16.26
N ASN A 213 -4.27 11.64 17.04
CA ASN A 213 -4.42 12.85 17.86
C ASN A 213 -4.88 12.69 19.32
N THR A 214 -4.16 11.93 20.15
CA THR A 214 -4.03 12.32 21.57
C THR A 214 -2.59 12.25 22.05
N PRO A 215 -2.13 13.20 22.89
CA PRO A 215 -0.81 13.14 23.50
C PRO A 215 -0.66 11.86 24.33
N SER A 216 0.52 11.24 24.26
CA SER A 216 0.99 10.33 25.30
C SER A 216 0.97 11.09 26.63
N GLY A 217 0.01 10.80 27.52
CA GLY A 217 0.01 11.30 28.90
C GLY A 217 -1.31 11.82 29.50
N ILE A 218 -2.38 12.03 28.73
CA ILE A 218 -3.67 12.57 29.28
C ILE A 218 -4.53 11.49 29.94
N TYR A 219 -4.39 10.25 29.48
CA TYR A 219 -5.01 9.09 30.12
C TYR A 219 -4.07 7.89 30.15
N THR A 220 -4.32 6.95 31.06
CA THR A 220 -3.62 5.65 31.08
C THR A 220 -4.64 4.54 31.24
N ILE A 221 -4.45 3.45 30.48
CA ILE A 221 -5.30 2.26 30.54
C ILE A 221 -4.41 1.09 30.95
N THR A 222 -4.79 0.40 32.01
CA THR A 222 -4.08 -0.79 32.52
C THR A 222 -4.98 -2.02 32.48
N ALA A 223 -5.93 -2.05 31.54
CA ALA A 223 -6.91 -3.11 31.32
C ALA A 223 -6.69 -3.80 29.98
N THR A 224 -7.09 -5.07 29.88
CA THR A 224 -6.89 -5.88 28.67
C THR A 224 -7.98 -5.57 27.64
N VAL A 225 -7.57 -5.29 26.40
CA VAL A 225 -8.49 -5.10 25.26
C VAL A 225 -9.08 -6.45 24.86
N ARG A 226 -10.37 -6.48 24.55
CA ARG A 226 -11.09 -7.66 24.10
C ARG A 226 -12.00 -7.32 22.92
N SER A 227 -11.90 -8.10 21.84
CA SER A 227 -12.88 -8.05 20.75
C SER A 227 -14.23 -8.57 21.24
N ARG A 228 -15.25 -7.71 21.23
CA ARG A 228 -16.59 -8.00 21.74
C ARG A 228 -17.63 -7.09 21.13
N ILE A 229 -18.58 -7.68 20.40
CA ILE A 229 -19.73 -6.93 19.87
C ILE A 229 -20.82 -6.84 20.93
N ALA A 230 -21.25 -5.63 21.28
CA ALA A 230 -22.35 -5.42 22.22
C ALA A 230 -23.07 -4.09 21.94
N THR A 231 -24.39 -4.05 22.10
CA THR A 231 -25.18 -2.84 21.82
C THR A 231 -25.71 -2.25 23.11
N TRP A 232 -25.50 -0.94 23.31
CA TRP A 232 -26.23 -0.15 24.29
C TRP A 232 -27.39 0.54 23.60
N THR A 233 -28.58 0.48 24.20
CA THR A 233 -29.75 1.24 23.77
C THR A 233 -30.12 2.22 24.87
N ASN A 234 -30.36 3.46 24.52
CA ASN A 234 -30.76 4.50 25.45
C ASN A 234 -32.12 4.13 26.07
N PRO A 235 -32.22 4.01 27.41
CA PRO A 235 -33.48 3.67 28.07
C PRO A 235 -34.60 4.70 27.84
N ALA A 236 -34.26 5.94 27.49
CA ALA A 236 -35.23 7.01 27.24
C ALA A 236 -35.64 7.14 25.76
N ASP A 237 -34.84 6.59 24.83
CA ASP A 237 -35.11 6.61 23.39
C ASP A 237 -34.61 5.32 22.75
N SER A 238 -35.54 4.43 22.38
CA SER A 238 -35.20 3.14 21.79
C SER A 238 -34.53 3.24 20.41
N ASN A 239 -34.57 4.40 19.75
CA ASN A 239 -33.89 4.63 18.46
C ASN A 239 -32.45 5.12 18.64
N ASP A 240 -32.07 5.57 19.83
CA ASP A 240 -30.70 5.95 20.17
C ASP A 240 -29.95 4.73 20.70
N SER A 241 -29.17 4.10 19.82
CA SER A 241 -28.37 2.92 20.15
C SER A 241 -26.95 3.02 19.62
N ILE A 242 -26.02 2.46 20.38
CA ILE A 242 -24.58 2.43 20.06
C ILE A 242 -24.14 0.98 20.08
N THR A 243 -23.67 0.48 18.93
CA THR A 243 -23.06 -0.84 18.82
C THR A 243 -21.56 -0.72 18.99
N PHE A 244 -21.03 -1.43 19.98
CA PHE A 244 -19.61 -1.54 20.26
C PHE A 244 -19.01 -2.80 19.62
N SER A 245 -17.72 -2.79 19.23
CA SER A 245 -16.97 -3.91 18.66
C SER A 245 -15.85 -4.44 19.58
N GLN A 246 -15.49 -3.69 20.62
CA GLN A 246 -14.48 -4.04 21.61
C GLN A 246 -14.84 -3.52 23.02
N SER A 247 -14.25 -4.13 24.04
CA SER A 247 -14.31 -3.68 25.44
C SER A 247 -12.94 -3.75 26.12
N TYR A 248 -12.78 -2.98 27.19
CA TYR A 248 -11.69 -3.13 28.15
C TYR A 248 -12.15 -3.97 29.33
N LYS A 249 -11.55 -5.14 29.49
CA LYS A 249 -11.85 -6.07 30.57
C LYS A 249 -11.09 -5.67 31.84
N PHE A 250 -11.83 -5.41 32.91
CA PHE A 250 -11.29 -5.15 34.23
C PHE A 250 -11.45 -6.40 35.09
N ASP A 251 -10.39 -7.19 35.21
CA ASP A 251 -10.37 -8.46 35.96
C ASP A 251 -9.28 -8.52 37.06
N SER A 252 -8.45 -7.48 37.17
CA SER A 252 -7.39 -7.38 38.18
C SER A 252 -7.51 -6.10 39.01
N SER A 253 -6.93 -6.06 40.21
CA SER A 253 -6.94 -4.84 41.06
C SER A 253 -6.13 -3.70 40.45
N THR A 254 -5.26 -4.02 39.50
CA THR A 254 -4.48 -3.06 38.73
C THR A 254 -5.23 -2.52 37.51
N SER A 255 -6.32 -3.15 37.07
CA SER A 255 -7.13 -2.70 35.92
C SER A 255 -7.81 -1.37 36.23
N ASN A 256 -7.45 -0.33 35.49
CA ASN A 256 -8.04 0.99 35.61
C ASN A 256 -7.96 1.78 34.30
N ILE A 257 -8.79 2.82 34.23
CA ILE A 257 -8.66 3.91 33.25
C ILE A 257 -8.50 5.19 34.08
N MET A 258 -7.38 5.88 33.94
CA MET A 258 -7.13 7.19 34.56
C MET A 258 -7.16 8.28 33.50
N PHE A 259 -7.71 9.44 33.80
CA PHE A 259 -7.64 10.65 32.96
C PHE A 259 -7.61 11.90 33.85
N THR A 260 -7.02 12.98 33.35
CA THR A 260 -7.03 14.29 34.01
C THR A 260 -7.95 15.23 33.25
N ALA A 261 -8.94 15.81 33.93
CA ALA A 261 -9.87 16.74 33.31
C ALA A 261 -9.18 18.09 33.04
N SER A 262 -9.17 18.54 31.77
CA SER A 262 -8.56 19.82 31.37
C SER A 262 -9.41 21.04 31.74
N GLY A 263 -10.68 20.82 32.10
CA GLY A 263 -11.57 21.84 32.63
C GLY A 263 -12.77 21.23 33.36
N ASN A 264 -13.69 22.09 33.78
CA ASN A 264 -14.97 21.63 34.30
C ASN A 264 -15.79 21.01 33.17
N GLY A 265 -16.54 19.94 33.47
CA GLY A 265 -17.19 19.18 32.42
C GLY A 265 -17.94 17.95 32.91
N LYS A 266 -18.16 17.00 32.00
CA LYS A 266 -18.78 15.70 32.28
C LYS A 266 -17.90 14.55 31.84
N LEU A 267 -17.87 13.51 32.64
CA LEU A 267 -17.35 12.20 32.27
C LEU A 267 -18.52 11.25 32.11
N SER A 268 -18.64 10.61 30.95
CA SER A 268 -19.57 9.52 30.70
C SER A 268 -18.84 8.23 30.33
N PHE A 269 -19.34 7.07 30.74
CA PHE A 269 -18.78 5.78 30.29
C PHE A 269 -19.81 4.66 30.28
N TYR A 270 -19.56 3.65 29.45
CA TYR A 270 -20.46 2.53 29.19
C TYR A 270 -19.88 1.27 29.83
N VAL A 271 -20.55 0.75 30.86
CA VAL A 271 -20.08 -0.38 31.65
C VAL A 271 -21.07 -1.54 31.60
N GLN A 272 -20.56 -2.77 31.67
CA GLN A 272 -21.38 -3.97 31.79
C GLN A 272 -20.81 -4.92 32.83
N ASN A 273 -21.70 -5.67 33.47
CA ASN A 273 -21.33 -6.75 34.37
C ASN A 273 -20.68 -7.90 33.57
N GLY A 274 -19.38 -8.10 33.76
CA GLY A 274 -18.60 -9.18 33.15
C GLY A 274 -18.40 -10.39 34.07
N SER A 275 -19.00 -10.37 35.26
CA SER A 275 -18.95 -11.47 36.22
C SER A 275 -19.88 -12.60 35.81
N THR A 276 -19.40 -13.84 35.89
CA THR A 276 -20.20 -15.05 35.64
C THR A 276 -20.91 -15.55 36.90
N THR A 277 -20.60 -15.00 38.07
CA THR A 277 -21.09 -15.47 39.37
C THR A 277 -21.85 -14.40 40.17
N ALA A 278 -21.64 -13.12 39.88
CA ALA A 278 -22.25 -12.02 40.64
C ALA A 278 -23.43 -11.37 39.88
N THR A 279 -24.60 -11.30 40.52
CA THR A 279 -25.82 -10.64 40.01
C THR A 279 -25.76 -9.11 40.08
N THR A 280 -24.85 -8.55 40.87
CA THR A 280 -24.57 -7.11 40.94
C THR A 280 -23.07 -6.87 40.95
N GLN A 281 -22.65 -5.74 40.37
CA GLN A 281 -21.27 -5.30 40.34
C GLN A 281 -21.17 -3.80 40.56
N ASN A 282 -20.01 -3.38 41.08
CA ASN A 282 -19.71 -1.98 41.34
C ASN A 282 -18.55 -1.50 40.46
N VAL A 283 -18.70 -0.29 39.92
CA VAL A 283 -17.61 0.50 39.36
C VAL A 283 -17.38 1.72 40.24
N LYS A 284 -16.11 2.01 40.52
CA LYS A 284 -15.68 3.13 41.35
C LYS A 284 -15.04 4.19 40.47
N VAL A 285 -15.35 5.45 40.72
CA VAL A 285 -14.65 6.60 40.15
C VAL A 285 -13.98 7.36 41.29
N GLN A 286 -12.65 7.27 41.34
CA GLN A 286 -11.84 7.91 42.37
C GLN A 286 -11.24 9.22 41.85
N CYS A 287 -11.26 10.27 42.67
CA CYS A 287 -10.62 11.56 42.42
C CYS A 287 -9.94 12.04 43.70
N GLY A 288 -8.61 11.97 43.78
CA GLY A 288 -7.87 12.20 45.02
C GLY A 288 -8.28 11.24 46.14
N SER A 289 -8.70 11.77 47.29
CA SER A 289 -9.25 10.99 48.41
C SER A 289 -10.75 10.66 48.28
N SER A 290 -11.46 11.28 47.34
CA SER A 290 -12.89 11.07 47.12
C SER A 290 -13.14 9.88 46.21
N THR A 291 -14.11 9.03 46.53
CA THR A 291 -14.53 7.90 45.70
C THR A 291 -16.04 7.86 45.56
N GLN A 292 -16.53 7.83 44.32
CA GLN A 292 -17.94 7.57 43.99
C GLN A 292 -18.07 6.11 43.55
N THR A 293 -19.12 5.41 43.99
CA THR A 293 -19.38 4.02 43.63
C THR A 293 -20.74 3.91 42.95
N PHE A 294 -20.78 3.23 41.82
CA PHE A 294 -21.99 3.01 41.03
C PHE A 294 -22.23 1.50 40.92
N GLU A 295 -23.38 1.06 41.43
CA GLU A 295 -23.85 -0.32 41.34
C GLU A 295 -24.66 -0.53 40.06
N PHE A 296 -24.47 -1.68 39.41
CA PHE A 296 -25.25 -2.08 38.24
C PHE A 296 -25.49 -3.60 38.23
N SER A 297 -26.63 -4.00 37.67
CA SER A 297 -27.11 -5.39 37.69
C SER A 297 -26.53 -6.24 36.56
N GLY A 298 -26.48 -7.56 36.79
CA GLY A 298 -26.23 -8.58 35.77
C GLY A 298 -27.13 -9.81 35.97
N THR A 299 -27.08 -10.72 35.01
CA THR A 299 -27.87 -11.96 34.95
C THR A 299 -26.99 -13.15 35.28
N THR A 300 -27.49 -14.07 36.12
CA THR A 300 -26.85 -15.37 36.37
C THR A 300 -27.34 -16.39 35.34
N ALA A 301 -26.82 -16.33 34.11
CA ALA A 301 -27.07 -17.35 33.10
C ALA A 301 -25.80 -18.15 32.82
N VAL A 302 -25.93 -19.49 32.82
CA VAL A 302 -24.84 -20.45 32.60
C VAL A 302 -24.71 -20.73 31.09
N ALA A 303 -23.49 -20.52 30.54
CA ALA A 303 -22.99 -20.83 29.17
C ALA A 303 -23.38 -19.90 27.99
N PRO A 304 -22.51 -19.79 26.95
CA PRO A 304 -21.14 -19.29 26.99
C PRO A 304 -21.14 -17.74 26.96
N TYR A 305 -20.70 -17.11 28.06
CA TYR A 305 -20.57 -15.66 28.26
C TYR A 305 -21.91 -14.86 28.29
N PRO A 306 -22.10 -13.91 29.24
CA PRO A 306 -23.39 -13.23 29.41
C PRO A 306 -23.64 -12.17 28.32
N ALA A 307 -24.14 -12.61 27.17
CA ALA A 307 -24.64 -11.73 26.11
C ALA A 307 -25.94 -10.99 26.50
N GLY A 308 -26.50 -11.25 27.67
CA GLY A 308 -27.78 -10.67 28.15
C GLY A 308 -27.67 -9.59 29.24
N ASN A 309 -26.47 -9.23 29.72
CA ASN A 309 -26.34 -8.19 30.75
C ASN A 309 -26.57 -6.80 30.12
N PRO A 310 -27.35 -5.90 30.74
CA PRO A 310 -27.51 -4.56 30.20
C PRO A 310 -26.19 -3.78 30.28
N ILE A 311 -25.87 -3.04 29.23
CA ILE A 311 -24.84 -1.98 29.30
C ILE A 311 -25.48 -0.77 30.00
N VAL A 312 -24.76 -0.17 30.94
CA VAL A 312 -25.21 1.02 31.67
C VAL A 312 -24.30 2.19 31.30
N LYS A 313 -24.90 3.34 30.96
CA LYS A 313 -24.17 4.60 30.80
C LYS A 313 -24.16 5.32 32.15
N ILE A 314 -22.97 5.59 32.67
CA ILE A 314 -22.77 6.40 33.88
C ILE A 314 -22.24 7.75 33.45
N THR A 315 -22.79 8.83 33.98
CA THR A 315 -22.32 10.21 33.75
C THR A 315 -22.15 10.93 35.09
N LEU A 316 -21.03 11.64 35.27
CA LEU A 316 -20.77 12.49 36.43
C LEU A 316 -20.06 13.78 36.03
N ASP A 317 -20.18 14.81 36.86
CA ASP A 317 -19.47 16.06 36.68
C ASP A 317 -17.99 15.90 37.08
N VAL A 318 -17.11 16.54 36.30
CA VAL A 318 -15.67 16.62 36.55
C VAL A 318 -15.22 18.06 36.74
N GLU A 319 -14.19 18.25 37.55
CA GLU A 319 -13.59 19.54 37.85
C GLU A 319 -12.24 19.68 37.15
N ALA A 320 -11.92 20.91 36.75
CA ALA A 320 -10.66 21.26 36.11
C ALA A 320 -9.43 20.81 36.92
N SER A 321 -8.42 20.32 36.21
CA SER A 321 -7.11 19.90 36.72
C SER A 321 -7.15 18.74 37.73
N LYS A 322 -8.28 18.03 37.86
CA LYS A 322 -8.38 16.84 38.71
C LYS A 322 -8.21 15.55 37.92
N THR A 323 -7.51 14.60 38.51
CA THR A 323 -7.34 13.25 37.96
C THR A 323 -8.41 12.32 38.50
N TYR A 324 -9.10 11.65 37.60
CA TYR A 324 -10.15 10.69 37.86
C TYR A 324 -9.69 9.30 37.43
N LYS A 325 -10.04 8.29 38.23
CA LYS A 325 -9.68 6.89 38.02
C LYS A 325 -10.91 6.01 38.07
N ILE A 326 -11.25 5.38 36.96
CA ILE A 326 -12.28 4.34 36.88
C ILE A 326 -11.65 3.03 37.32
N LEU A 327 -12.27 2.38 38.29
CA LEU A 327 -11.82 1.17 38.99
C LEU A 327 -12.96 0.17 39.08
N ARG A 328 -12.64 -1.12 39.11
CA ARG A 328 -13.59 -2.13 39.62
C ARG A 328 -13.55 -2.19 41.14
N ASP A 329 -14.66 -2.57 41.77
CA ASP A 329 -14.68 -2.91 43.20
C ASP A 329 -14.21 -4.35 43.43
N SER A 330 -14.87 -5.31 42.78
CA SER A 330 -14.54 -6.74 42.80
C SER A 330 -15.05 -7.44 41.53
N GLY A 331 -14.80 -8.74 41.36
CA GLY A 331 -15.22 -9.52 40.18
C GLY A 331 -14.70 -8.98 38.84
N THR A 332 -15.41 -9.22 37.74
CA THR A 332 -15.06 -8.73 36.40
C THR A 332 -16.10 -7.73 35.89
N ILE A 333 -15.65 -6.64 35.26
CA ILE A 333 -16.50 -5.67 34.55
C ILE A 333 -15.89 -5.36 33.17
N ASP A 334 -16.72 -4.93 32.22
CA ASP A 334 -16.29 -4.50 30.88
C ASP A 334 -16.62 -3.02 30.68
N ILE A 335 -15.66 -2.23 30.21
CA ILE A 335 -15.85 -0.82 29.82
C ILE A 335 -15.77 -0.72 28.29
N PHE A 336 -16.85 -0.29 27.65
CA PHE A 336 -16.98 -0.26 26.19
C PHE A 336 -16.55 1.05 25.56
N ALA A 337 -16.81 2.16 26.26
CA ALA A 337 -16.45 3.50 25.84
C ALA A 337 -16.39 4.43 27.05
N VAL A 338 -15.53 5.43 26.98
CA VAL A 338 -15.49 6.56 27.91
C VAL A 338 -15.47 7.84 27.08
N LYS A 339 -16.22 8.82 27.55
CA LYS A 339 -16.36 10.14 26.98
C LYS A 339 -16.06 11.17 28.05
N LEU A 340 -15.08 12.05 27.83
CA LEU A 340 -14.83 13.21 28.68
C LEU A 340 -15.16 14.46 27.87
N GLU A 341 -16.11 15.25 28.37
CA GLU A 341 -16.60 16.50 27.79
C GLU A 341 -16.19 17.63 28.73
N CYS A 342 -15.08 18.32 28.46
CA CYS A 342 -14.65 19.43 29.34
C CYS A 342 -14.13 20.62 28.55
N GLY A 343 -14.37 21.83 29.08
CA GLY A 343 -13.89 23.06 28.44
C GLY A 343 -12.38 23.21 28.58
N VAL A 344 -11.65 23.43 27.50
CA VAL A 344 -10.19 23.63 27.55
C VAL A 344 -9.87 25.07 27.93
N ARG A 345 -8.92 25.28 28.85
CA ARG A 345 -8.09 26.50 28.81
C ARG A 345 -7.06 26.30 27.70
N GLU A 346 -7.31 26.83 26.50
CA GLU A 346 -6.21 26.97 25.55
C GLU A 346 -5.27 28.07 26.05
N THR A 347 -4.06 27.67 26.42
CA THR A 347 -2.94 28.60 26.56
C THR A 347 -2.45 29.02 25.18
N SER A 348 -1.75 30.14 25.09
CA SER A 348 -1.17 30.62 23.84
C SER A 348 -0.30 29.56 23.15
N ILE A 349 -0.34 29.55 21.81
CA ILE A 349 0.52 28.68 21.01
C ILE A 349 1.98 29.03 21.32
N SER A 350 2.79 28.03 21.64
CA SER A 350 4.22 28.15 21.94
C SER A 350 5.10 27.60 20.81
N GLY A 351 4.55 26.79 19.90
CA GLY A 351 5.30 26.21 18.78
C GLY A 351 4.42 25.46 17.78
N VAL A 352 5.05 24.84 16.79
CA VAL A 352 4.42 23.83 15.92
C VAL A 352 5.33 22.63 15.74
N GLN A 353 4.74 21.46 15.54
CA GLN A 353 5.46 20.24 15.19
C GLN A 353 4.76 19.50 14.05
N LEU A 354 5.53 18.68 13.33
CA LEU A 354 4.97 17.79 12.30
C LEU A 354 4.23 16.62 12.94
N GLN A 355 3.04 16.33 12.41
CA GLN A 355 2.29 15.13 12.75
C GLN A 355 2.45 14.05 11.70
N SER A 356 2.40 14.43 10.43
CA SER A 356 2.68 13.55 9.31
C SER A 356 3.48 14.30 8.24
N VAL A 357 4.44 13.60 7.66
CA VAL A 357 5.15 14.03 6.45
C VAL A 357 4.58 13.24 5.29
N GLY A 358 4.33 13.90 4.16
CA GLY A 358 3.93 13.23 2.93
C GLY A 358 5.08 12.40 2.35
N ASN A 359 5.19 12.37 1.02
CA ASN A 359 6.36 11.75 0.41
C ASN A 359 7.64 12.53 0.79
N VAL A 360 8.66 11.82 1.28
CA VAL A 360 9.95 12.39 1.69
C VAL A 360 11.09 12.00 0.75
N ASP A 361 10.84 11.13 -0.21
CA ASP A 361 11.85 10.68 -1.18
C ASP A 361 11.36 10.94 -2.61
N TYR A 362 12.17 11.65 -3.38
CA TYR A 362 11.87 12.11 -4.72
C TYR A 362 13.01 11.73 -5.68
N ILE A 363 12.73 11.64 -6.97
CA ILE A 363 13.78 11.56 -8.00
C ILE A 363 14.05 12.94 -8.60
N GLU A 364 15.27 13.16 -9.11
CA GLU A 364 15.65 14.40 -9.81
C GLU A 364 14.63 14.76 -10.89
N GLY A 365 14.08 15.98 -10.81
CA GLY A 365 13.10 16.52 -11.76
C GLY A 365 11.64 16.19 -11.43
N GLN A 366 11.37 15.41 -10.39
CA GLN A 366 10.01 15.16 -9.93
C GLN A 366 9.43 16.43 -9.31
N GLU A 367 8.13 16.66 -9.51
CA GLU A 367 7.41 17.75 -8.85
C GLU A 367 7.36 17.52 -7.33
N PHE A 368 7.73 18.55 -6.57
CA PHE A 368 7.61 18.51 -5.11
C PHE A 368 6.16 18.72 -4.70
N MET A 369 5.58 17.75 -3.98
CA MET A 369 4.18 17.77 -3.57
C MET A 369 4.07 18.12 -2.09
N THR A 370 3.27 19.14 -1.76
CA THR A 370 2.95 19.52 -0.36
C THR A 370 1.71 18.84 0.18
N THR A 371 1.08 17.96 -0.61
CA THR A 371 -0.07 17.16 -0.20
C THR A 371 0.34 16.12 0.85
N ASN A 372 -0.48 15.94 1.89
CA ASN A 372 -0.26 15.03 3.03
C ASN A 372 0.77 15.47 4.08
N PHE A 373 1.14 16.76 4.13
CA PHE A 373 1.82 17.32 5.29
C PHE A 373 0.79 17.85 6.29
N SER A 374 0.94 17.50 7.57
CA SER A 374 0.13 18.07 8.66
C SER A 374 1.01 18.59 9.81
N LEU A 375 0.61 19.74 10.36
CA LEU A 375 1.21 20.34 11.55
C LEU A 375 0.25 20.27 12.73
N ALA A 376 0.80 20.20 13.93
CA ALA A 376 0.09 20.48 15.17
C ALA A 376 0.66 21.72 15.85
N ALA A 377 -0.22 22.57 16.37
CA ALA A 377 0.14 23.66 17.27
C ALA A 377 0.46 23.09 18.65
N ILE A 378 1.54 23.57 19.25
CA ILE A 378 1.97 23.26 20.61
C ILE A 378 1.50 24.40 21.50
N HIS A 379 0.87 24.11 22.63
CA HIS A 379 0.36 25.13 23.54
C HIS A 379 1.14 25.16 24.86
N GLY A 380 1.42 26.37 25.37
CA GLY A 380 1.97 26.62 26.70
C GLY A 380 3.19 25.75 27.07
N ASP A 381 3.00 24.82 28.01
CA ASP A 381 3.99 23.94 28.64
C ASP A 381 4.27 22.64 27.87
N ASN A 382 3.86 22.57 26.59
CA ASN A 382 3.89 21.36 25.75
C ASN A 382 2.98 20.21 26.24
N SER A 383 2.00 20.48 27.11
CA SER A 383 1.04 19.46 27.58
C SER A 383 -0.10 19.16 26.59
N TYR A 384 -0.30 20.05 25.61
CA TYR A 384 -1.41 19.99 24.66
C TYR A 384 -0.97 20.33 23.24
N PHE A 385 -1.49 19.55 22.28
CA PHE A 385 -1.30 19.76 20.85
C PHE A 385 -2.67 19.85 20.18
N SER A 386 -2.87 20.83 19.30
CA SER A 386 -4.10 20.94 18.49
C SER A 386 -3.78 20.83 17.00
N GLU A 387 -4.69 20.28 16.21
CA GLU A 387 -4.51 20.18 14.76
C GLU A 387 -4.54 21.55 14.09
N ILE A 388 -3.61 21.77 13.17
CA ILE A 388 -3.65 22.93 12.27
C ILE A 388 -4.30 22.48 10.97
N ASN A 389 -5.37 23.16 10.57
CA ASN A 389 -5.95 22.96 9.25
C ASN A 389 -4.88 23.22 8.17
N ASN A 390 -4.69 22.26 7.27
CA ASN A 390 -3.67 22.29 6.22
C ASN A 390 -3.72 23.55 5.34
N GLU A 391 -4.90 24.17 5.17
CA GLU A 391 -5.05 25.43 4.43
C GLU A 391 -4.30 26.62 5.07
N ASN A 392 -3.99 26.51 6.38
CA ASN A 392 -3.28 27.53 7.13
C ASN A 392 -1.75 27.30 7.16
N ILE A 393 -1.27 26.22 6.56
CA ILE A 393 0.15 25.89 6.51
C ILE A 393 0.72 26.47 5.21
N SER A 394 1.83 27.18 5.33
CA SER A 394 2.63 27.60 4.18
C SER A 394 3.97 26.89 4.18
N PHE A 395 4.52 26.59 3.01
CA PHE A 395 5.79 25.90 2.86
C PHE A 395 6.82 26.84 2.22
N ASP A 396 7.98 26.91 2.84
CA ASP A 396 9.17 27.52 2.25
C ASP A 396 10.01 26.41 1.63
N THR A 397 10.01 26.40 0.30
CA THR A 397 10.70 25.44 -0.55
C THR A 397 11.91 26.04 -1.25
N SER A 398 12.33 27.25 -0.85
CA SER A 398 13.38 28.01 -1.52
C SER A 398 14.77 27.35 -1.47
N GLU A 399 15.02 26.51 -0.47
CA GLU A 399 16.26 25.74 -0.34
C GLU A 399 16.26 24.42 -1.14
N ILE A 400 15.12 24.04 -1.73
CA ILE A 400 14.99 22.77 -2.45
C ILE A 400 15.51 22.93 -3.88
N ASP A 401 16.50 22.12 -4.26
CA ASP A 401 16.91 21.94 -5.65
C ASP A 401 16.46 20.57 -6.14
N MET A 402 15.25 20.49 -6.70
CA MET A 402 14.71 19.23 -7.25
C MET A 402 15.49 18.72 -8.46
N THR A 403 16.45 19.48 -9.00
CA THR A 403 17.25 19.07 -10.17
C THR A 403 18.53 18.34 -9.79
N LYS A 404 18.85 18.24 -8.50
CA LYS A 404 20.07 17.61 -8.00
C LYS A 404 19.78 16.62 -6.88
N ALA A 405 20.46 15.48 -6.90
CA ALA A 405 20.46 14.56 -5.78
C ALA A 405 21.02 15.24 -4.51
N GLY A 406 20.33 15.06 -3.38
CA GLY A 406 20.69 15.70 -2.13
C GLY A 406 19.61 15.56 -1.05
N THR A 407 19.94 15.95 0.17
CA THR A 407 18.97 16.06 1.26
C THR A 407 18.70 17.54 1.52
N TYR A 408 17.44 17.94 1.39
CA TYR A 408 17.00 19.34 1.45
C TYR A 408 16.09 19.57 2.64
N ASN A 409 16.17 20.76 3.22
CA ASN A 409 15.23 21.18 4.25
C ASN A 409 14.00 21.80 3.60
N VAL A 410 12.84 21.53 4.17
CA VAL A 410 11.60 22.22 3.86
C VAL A 410 11.05 22.77 5.16
N ILE A 411 10.63 24.04 5.14
CA ILE A 411 10.16 24.73 6.35
C ILE A 411 8.65 24.92 6.21
N ALA A 412 7.87 24.20 7.01
CA ALA A 412 6.45 24.45 7.16
C ALA A 412 6.21 25.57 8.18
N LYS A 413 5.35 26.53 7.85
CA LYS A 413 5.09 27.72 8.65
C LYS A 413 3.59 27.84 8.97
N TYR A 414 3.28 28.15 10.22
CA TYR A 414 1.94 28.50 10.69
C TYR A 414 2.03 29.76 11.58
N GLY A 415 1.52 30.88 11.07
CA GLY A 415 1.79 32.20 11.66
C GLY A 415 3.29 32.46 11.79
N GLN A 416 3.76 32.73 13.01
CA GLN A 416 5.17 32.96 13.34
C GLN A 416 5.99 31.68 13.62
N TYR A 417 5.33 30.53 13.73
CA TYR A 417 5.96 29.28 14.13
C TYR A 417 6.39 28.47 12.92
N THR A 418 7.51 27.76 13.05
CA THR A 418 8.09 26.97 11.97
C THR A 418 8.45 25.57 12.42
N ALA A 419 8.33 24.60 11.51
CA ALA A 419 8.84 23.25 11.66
C ALA A 419 9.67 22.90 10.42
N THR A 420 10.86 22.34 10.63
CA THR A 420 11.77 21.95 9.54
C THR A 420 11.74 20.43 9.37
N TYR A 421 11.63 19.95 8.14
CA TYR A 421 11.78 18.54 7.79
C TYR A 421 12.73 18.36 6.61
N LYS A 422 13.24 17.13 6.48
CA LYS A 422 14.16 16.77 5.41
C LYS A 422 13.45 15.94 4.36
N ILE A 423 13.70 16.28 3.09
CA ILE A 423 13.39 15.42 1.95
C ILE A 423 14.69 14.95 1.31
N ASN A 424 14.66 13.80 0.64
CA ASN A 424 15.78 13.27 -0.11
C ASN A 424 15.41 13.26 -1.59
N VAL A 425 16.26 13.84 -2.42
CA VAL A 425 16.19 13.76 -3.88
C VAL A 425 17.27 12.79 -4.35
N TYR A 426 16.94 11.86 -5.22
CA TYR A 426 17.84 10.82 -5.73
C TYR A 426 18.11 11.06 -7.22
N SER A 427 19.37 10.93 -7.65
CA SER A 427 19.72 10.89 -9.07
C SER A 427 19.19 9.61 -9.69
N VAL A 428 18.76 9.65 -10.94
CA VAL A 428 18.37 8.45 -11.68
C VAL A 428 19.62 7.76 -12.20
N GLU A 429 19.97 6.60 -11.63
CA GLU A 429 21.15 5.83 -12.05
C GLU A 429 20.81 4.82 -13.14
N THR A 430 19.74 4.06 -12.93
CA THR A 430 19.30 3.04 -13.88
C THR A 430 17.79 3.01 -13.99
N LEU A 431 17.33 2.57 -15.17
CA LEU A 431 15.95 2.24 -15.45
C LEU A 431 15.86 0.73 -15.62
N GLU A 432 15.06 0.09 -14.79
CA GLU A 432 14.69 -1.32 -14.91
C GLU A 432 13.21 -1.42 -15.29
N LEU A 433 12.84 -2.56 -15.87
CA LEU A 433 11.44 -2.92 -15.96
C LEU A 433 11.06 -3.62 -14.67
N GLY A 434 10.03 -3.10 -14.03
CA GLY A 434 9.30 -3.83 -13.02
C GLY A 434 8.09 -4.52 -13.63
N PHE A 435 7.54 -5.44 -12.86
CA PHE A 435 6.27 -6.06 -13.17
C PHE A 435 5.35 -5.76 -12.00
N ASN A 436 4.21 -5.12 -12.29
CA ASN A 436 3.29 -4.71 -11.24
C ASN A 436 2.49 -5.93 -10.78
N SER A 437 2.78 -6.41 -9.58
CA SER A 437 1.96 -7.44 -8.97
C SER A 437 0.71 -6.82 -8.36
N THR A 438 -0.45 -7.08 -8.97
CA THR A 438 -1.71 -6.55 -8.46
C THR A 438 -2.34 -7.54 -7.49
N TYR A 439 -2.73 -7.04 -6.32
CA TYR A 439 -3.68 -7.73 -5.47
C TYR A 439 -5.08 -7.60 -6.07
N GLU A 440 -5.61 -8.67 -6.64
CA GLU A 440 -7.01 -8.70 -7.06
C GLU A 440 -7.87 -9.19 -5.90
N SER A 441 -8.73 -8.31 -5.37
CA SER A 441 -9.77 -8.69 -4.43
C SER A 441 -10.90 -9.45 -5.14
N ARG A 442 -10.62 -10.67 -5.61
CA ARG A 442 -11.69 -11.58 -6.07
C ARG A 442 -12.39 -12.17 -4.84
N ASN A 443 -13.35 -11.41 -4.34
CA ASN A 443 -14.20 -11.67 -3.18
C ASN A 443 -13.58 -11.37 -1.81
N SER A 444 -14.42 -10.88 -0.90
CA SER A 444 -14.14 -10.48 0.48
C SER A 444 -13.62 -11.60 1.40
N TYR A 445 -13.31 -12.79 0.86
CA TYR A 445 -13.07 -13.99 1.63
C TYR A 445 -11.69 -14.63 1.45
N ASN A 446 -11.01 -14.46 0.31
CA ASN A 446 -9.63 -14.90 0.07
C ASN A 446 -9.01 -13.97 -0.98
N GLY A 447 -8.19 -13.01 -0.54
CA GLY A 447 -7.44 -12.18 -1.47
C GLY A 447 -6.47 -13.05 -2.27
N ILE A 448 -6.59 -13.07 -3.59
CA ILE A 448 -5.66 -13.81 -4.44
C ILE A 448 -4.59 -12.81 -4.87
N TYR A 449 -3.36 -13.02 -4.41
CA TYR A 449 -2.23 -12.40 -5.06
C TYR A 449 -2.12 -12.97 -6.47
N VAL A 450 -2.30 -12.14 -7.49
CA VAL A 450 -2.02 -12.51 -8.88
C VAL A 450 -0.63 -11.99 -9.17
N ASN A 451 0.29 -12.89 -9.55
CA ASN A 451 1.59 -12.47 -10.01
C ASN A 451 1.41 -11.81 -11.39
N GLY A 452 1.24 -10.48 -11.40
CA GLY A 452 1.18 -9.69 -12.62
C GLY A 452 2.50 -9.81 -13.37
N LYS A 453 2.57 -10.76 -14.30
CA LYS A 453 3.75 -11.03 -15.11
C LYS A 453 3.54 -10.45 -16.49
N VAL A 454 4.54 -9.73 -17.00
CA VAL A 454 4.52 -9.31 -18.40
C VAL A 454 4.69 -10.52 -19.30
N LYS A 455 3.73 -10.67 -20.19
CA LYS A 455 3.71 -11.70 -21.21
C LYS A 455 4.92 -11.54 -22.12
N THR A 456 5.62 -12.63 -22.37
CA THR A 456 6.80 -12.68 -23.24
C THR A 456 6.55 -13.45 -24.53
N ILE A 457 5.56 -14.35 -24.56
CA ILE A 457 5.18 -15.12 -25.74
C ILE A 457 3.91 -14.56 -26.37
N TYR A 458 3.96 -14.23 -27.66
CA TYR A 458 2.80 -13.75 -28.43
C TYR A 458 2.59 -14.58 -29.69
N SER A 459 1.35 -14.58 -30.16
CA SER A 459 0.97 -15.15 -31.46
C SER A 459 1.07 -14.09 -32.56
N ILE A 460 1.16 -14.51 -33.83
CA ILE A 460 1.09 -13.58 -34.96
C ILE A 460 -0.23 -12.81 -34.92
N GLY A 461 -0.15 -11.48 -35.03
CA GLY A 461 -1.29 -10.57 -35.00
C GLY A 461 -1.88 -10.30 -33.61
N GLU A 462 -1.25 -10.80 -32.54
CA GLU A 462 -1.67 -10.51 -31.17
C GLU A 462 -1.30 -9.07 -30.77
N GLU A 463 -2.17 -8.41 -29.99
CA GLU A 463 -1.90 -7.07 -29.48
C GLU A 463 -0.89 -7.10 -28.33
N PHE A 464 -0.14 -6.00 -28.17
CA PHE A 464 0.76 -5.84 -27.04
C PHE A 464 -0.03 -5.71 -25.74
N ASP A 465 0.41 -6.41 -24.70
CA ASP A 465 -0.20 -6.36 -23.37
C ASP A 465 0.79 -5.73 -22.38
N ASP A 466 0.55 -4.48 -22.03
CA ASP A 466 1.34 -3.69 -21.09
C ASP A 466 0.70 -3.59 -19.70
N SER A 467 -0.39 -4.34 -19.45
CA SER A 467 -1.20 -4.20 -18.22
C SER A 467 -0.41 -4.40 -16.92
N TYR A 468 0.68 -5.16 -16.98
CA TYR A 468 1.56 -5.45 -15.83
C TYR A 468 2.97 -4.88 -15.98
N LEU A 469 3.24 -4.11 -17.03
CA LEU A 469 4.56 -3.53 -17.26
C LEU A 469 4.68 -2.22 -16.47
N THR A 470 5.71 -2.10 -15.64
CA THR A 470 6.04 -0.85 -14.94
C THR A 470 7.52 -0.52 -15.14
N ALA A 471 7.89 0.74 -14.93
CA ALA A 471 9.27 1.18 -14.95
C ALA A 471 9.74 1.41 -13.51
N ILE A 472 10.90 0.84 -13.16
CA ILE A 472 11.53 1.04 -11.87
C ILE A 472 12.78 1.88 -12.07
N VAL A 473 12.81 3.05 -11.46
CA VAL A 473 13.98 3.90 -11.39
C VAL A 473 14.76 3.54 -10.13
N ASN A 474 16.01 3.12 -10.29
CA ASN A 474 16.91 3.00 -9.14
C ASN A 474 17.67 4.31 -8.98
N GLY A 475 17.40 4.98 -7.86
CA GLY A 475 17.97 6.26 -7.53
C GLY A 475 19.12 6.17 -6.53
N LEU A 476 20.04 7.14 -6.59
CA LEU A 476 21.15 7.29 -5.65
C LEU A 476 21.11 8.67 -4.97
N ASN A 477 21.28 8.67 -3.65
CA ASN A 477 21.52 9.87 -2.87
C ASN A 477 22.74 9.62 -1.99
N ASN A 478 23.88 10.18 -2.37
CA ASN A 478 25.18 9.91 -1.75
C ASN A 478 25.52 8.41 -1.77
N THR A 479 25.43 7.71 -0.63
CA THR A 479 25.63 6.25 -0.52
C THR A 479 24.33 5.47 -0.37
N LYS A 480 23.17 6.14 -0.34
CA LYS A 480 21.86 5.51 -0.18
C LYS A 480 21.22 5.26 -1.53
N THR A 481 20.82 4.03 -1.78
CA THR A 481 20.05 3.66 -2.97
C THR A 481 18.57 3.52 -2.61
N LYS A 482 17.69 3.85 -3.56
CA LYS A 482 16.24 3.65 -3.42
C LYS A 482 15.60 3.37 -4.78
N SER A 483 14.71 2.40 -4.85
CA SER A 483 13.92 2.12 -6.06
C SER A 483 12.59 2.89 -6.02
N PHE A 484 12.21 3.44 -7.17
CA PHE A 484 10.99 4.22 -7.39
C PHE A 484 10.19 3.56 -8.50
N ILE A 485 8.93 3.27 -8.23
CA ILE A 485 7.99 2.84 -9.27
C ILE A 485 7.54 4.10 -9.99
N ILE A 486 7.58 4.04 -11.30
CA ILE A 486 7.08 5.07 -12.18
C ILE A 486 5.78 4.55 -12.77
N ASP A 487 4.66 5.17 -12.41
CA ASP A 487 3.32 4.80 -12.89
C ASP A 487 2.91 5.62 -14.14
N ASP A 488 3.60 6.73 -14.42
CA ASP A 488 3.34 7.63 -15.53
C ASP A 488 4.62 8.19 -16.19
N GLY A 489 4.52 8.65 -17.45
CA GLY A 489 5.64 9.30 -18.13
C GLY A 489 6.69 8.38 -18.76
N PHE A 490 6.46 7.07 -18.83
CA PHE A 490 7.24 6.15 -19.66
C PHE A 490 6.48 5.80 -20.96
N THR A 491 7.22 5.42 -22.00
CA THR A 491 6.67 5.00 -23.30
C THR A 491 7.30 3.69 -23.76
N TYR A 492 6.58 2.92 -24.57
CA TYR A 492 7.06 1.65 -25.13
C TYR A 492 7.10 1.68 -26.65
N THR A 493 8.19 1.16 -27.23
CA THR A 493 8.36 1.02 -28.68
C THR A 493 8.96 -0.35 -29.02
N GLY A 494 8.86 -0.78 -30.28
CA GLY A 494 9.53 -1.99 -30.77
C GLY A 494 8.68 -3.27 -30.80
N PHE A 495 7.44 -3.23 -30.32
CA PHE A 495 6.52 -4.37 -30.48
C PHE A 495 6.04 -4.48 -31.93
N ASP A 496 6.16 -5.67 -32.50
CA ASP A 496 5.63 -6.02 -33.82
C ASP A 496 5.28 -7.51 -33.84
N SER A 497 3.98 -7.82 -33.79
CA SER A 497 3.47 -9.19 -33.88
C SER A 497 3.13 -9.63 -35.31
N THR A 498 3.44 -8.83 -36.34
CA THR A 498 3.14 -9.19 -37.73
C THR A 498 4.07 -10.26 -38.29
N THR A 499 5.27 -10.40 -37.70
CA THR A 499 6.29 -11.35 -38.12
C THR A 499 6.86 -12.13 -36.92
N ALA A 500 7.15 -13.42 -37.14
CA ALA A 500 7.70 -14.29 -36.12
C ALA A 500 9.12 -13.88 -35.72
N GLY A 501 9.53 -14.25 -34.51
CA GLY A 501 10.89 -14.04 -34.00
C GLY A 501 10.94 -13.15 -32.76
N VAL A 502 12.16 -12.82 -32.35
CA VAL A 502 12.42 -11.99 -31.18
C VAL A 502 12.15 -10.52 -31.52
N LYS A 503 11.39 -9.83 -30.67
CA LYS A 503 11.13 -8.39 -30.74
C LYS A 503 11.63 -7.75 -29.46
N THR A 504 12.46 -6.73 -29.60
CA THR A 504 12.99 -6.00 -28.45
C THR A 504 12.11 -4.81 -28.17
N ILE A 505 11.41 -4.85 -27.04
CA ILE A 505 10.63 -3.74 -26.54
C ILE A 505 11.56 -2.80 -25.80
N THR A 506 11.53 -1.53 -26.17
CA THR A 506 12.26 -0.46 -25.47
C THR A 506 11.28 0.35 -24.65
N ALA A 507 11.48 0.34 -23.33
CA ALA A 507 10.83 1.24 -22.41
C ALA A 507 11.71 2.48 -22.21
N THR A 508 11.12 3.65 -22.40
CA THR A 508 11.80 4.93 -22.34
C THR A 508 11.17 5.80 -21.27
N TYR A 509 11.98 6.27 -20.33
CA TYR A 509 11.60 7.24 -19.31
C TYR A 509 12.37 8.54 -19.50
N CYS A 510 11.67 9.67 -19.57
CA CYS A 510 12.26 10.98 -19.76
C CYS A 510 11.98 11.87 -18.55
N ILE A 511 13.04 12.35 -17.90
CA ILE A 511 12.93 13.29 -16.78
C ILE A 511 14.10 14.27 -16.81
N ASN A 512 13.84 15.55 -16.54
CA ASN A 512 14.85 16.62 -16.49
C ASN A 512 15.76 16.69 -17.76
N ASN A 513 15.17 16.59 -18.95
CA ASN A 513 15.87 16.52 -20.25
C ASN A 513 16.87 15.35 -20.39
N LYS A 514 16.86 14.39 -19.46
CA LYS A 514 17.59 13.12 -19.56
C LYS A 514 16.64 12.04 -20.04
N THR A 515 17.16 11.11 -20.83
CA THR A 515 16.41 9.96 -21.35
C THR A 515 17.07 8.68 -20.86
N PHE A 516 16.27 7.82 -20.24
CA PHE A 516 16.67 6.51 -19.75
C PHE A 516 15.93 5.45 -20.54
N ASN A 517 16.64 4.43 -20.97
CA ASN A 517 16.08 3.34 -21.75
C ASN A 517 16.40 2.01 -21.07
N THR A 518 15.45 1.10 -21.15
CA THR A 518 15.63 -0.30 -20.77
C THR A 518 14.87 -1.16 -21.76
N THR A 519 15.30 -2.41 -21.92
CA THR A 519 14.76 -3.28 -22.96
C THR A 519 14.42 -4.65 -22.42
N TYR A 520 13.37 -5.26 -22.96
CA TYR A 520 13.10 -6.67 -22.79
C TYR A 520 12.68 -7.31 -24.11
N ASN A 521 12.89 -8.62 -24.21
CA ASN A 521 12.56 -9.36 -25.42
C ASN A 521 11.21 -10.06 -25.25
N VAL A 522 10.35 -9.90 -26.26
CA VAL A 522 9.17 -10.74 -26.49
C VAL A 522 9.41 -11.63 -27.71
N PHE A 523 8.68 -12.74 -27.79
CA PHE A 523 8.87 -13.78 -28.77
C PHE A 523 7.56 -14.02 -29.50
N ILE A 524 7.53 -13.70 -30.79
CA ILE A 524 6.38 -13.93 -31.64
C ILE A 524 6.49 -15.33 -32.23
N VAL A 525 5.62 -16.23 -31.80
CA VAL A 525 5.63 -17.65 -32.17
C VAL A 525 4.56 -17.93 -33.22
N ASN A 526 4.98 -18.46 -34.38
CA ASN A 526 4.10 -18.81 -35.50
C ASN A 526 4.04 -20.33 -35.76
N THR A 527 4.80 -21.12 -35.00
CA THR A 527 4.83 -22.57 -35.15
C THR A 527 3.58 -23.19 -34.53
N ALA A 528 2.99 -24.15 -35.28
CA ALA A 528 1.90 -24.95 -34.76
C ALA A 528 2.36 -25.71 -33.49
N PRO A 529 1.46 -25.95 -32.53
CA PRO A 529 1.78 -26.78 -31.38
C PRO A 529 2.16 -28.19 -31.83
N TYR A 530 3.26 -28.72 -31.31
CA TYR A 530 3.61 -30.11 -31.50
C TYR A 530 2.64 -31.00 -30.72
N VAL A 531 2.17 -32.05 -31.37
CA VAL A 531 1.27 -33.06 -30.79
C VAL A 531 1.93 -34.43 -30.94
N ASP A 532 2.10 -35.14 -29.83
CA ASP A 532 2.68 -36.49 -29.84
C ASP A 532 1.68 -37.56 -30.35
N SER A 533 2.14 -38.82 -30.43
CA SER A 533 1.31 -39.94 -30.87
C SER A 533 0.13 -40.27 -29.94
N ASN A 534 0.14 -39.76 -28.70
CA ASN A 534 -0.91 -39.92 -27.71
C ASN A 534 -1.83 -38.69 -27.64
N ASN A 535 -1.72 -37.79 -28.61
CA ASN A 535 -2.49 -36.55 -28.70
C ASN A 535 -2.23 -35.56 -27.54
N ASN A 536 -1.01 -35.59 -26.98
CA ASN A 536 -0.55 -34.61 -26.00
C ASN A 536 0.15 -33.44 -26.70
N TYR A 537 -0.11 -32.22 -26.23
CA TYR A 537 0.60 -31.03 -26.64
C TYR A 537 1.90 -30.93 -25.84
N VAL A 538 3.06 -31.10 -26.49
CA VAL A 538 4.35 -31.21 -25.78
C VAL A 538 5.19 -29.96 -25.99
N VAL A 539 5.67 -29.40 -24.89
CA VAL A 539 6.67 -28.33 -24.84
C VAL A 539 7.82 -28.73 -23.93
N THR A 540 9.01 -28.22 -24.21
CA THR A 540 10.21 -28.52 -23.43
C THR A 540 10.93 -27.23 -23.06
N VAL A 541 11.35 -27.14 -21.81
CA VAL A 541 12.18 -26.07 -21.27
C VAL A 541 13.60 -26.60 -21.07
N ASP A 542 14.54 -25.90 -21.69
CA ASP A 542 15.97 -26.09 -21.50
C ASP A 542 16.64 -24.72 -21.51
N LYS A 543 17.12 -24.28 -20.35
CA LYS A 543 17.78 -22.97 -20.22
C LYS A 543 19.05 -22.83 -21.06
N SER A 544 19.63 -23.94 -21.52
CA SER A 544 20.80 -23.97 -22.41
C SER A 544 20.44 -23.99 -23.90
N TYR A 545 19.15 -24.04 -24.23
CA TYR A 545 18.68 -24.03 -25.62
C TYR A 545 19.05 -22.72 -26.32
N THR A 546 19.70 -22.84 -27.48
CA THR A 546 20.18 -21.70 -28.30
C THR A 546 19.44 -21.54 -29.62
N GLY A 547 18.45 -22.40 -29.90
CA GLY A 547 17.62 -22.32 -31.10
C GLY A 547 16.50 -21.29 -30.97
N VAL A 548 15.55 -21.32 -31.92
CA VAL A 548 14.44 -20.36 -31.94
C VAL A 548 13.38 -20.76 -30.91
N ILE A 549 13.01 -19.81 -30.04
CA ILE A 549 11.98 -20.01 -29.01
C ILE A 549 10.62 -20.31 -29.67
N GLY A 550 9.96 -21.35 -29.18
CA GLY A 550 8.69 -21.86 -29.70
C GLY A 550 8.83 -22.79 -30.91
N GLU A 551 10.03 -22.98 -31.47
CA GLU A 551 10.22 -23.89 -32.60
C GLU A 551 10.12 -25.36 -32.17
N GLN A 552 9.61 -26.21 -33.06
CA GLN A 552 9.55 -27.65 -32.82
C GLN A 552 10.93 -28.30 -32.99
N ASN A 553 11.32 -29.17 -32.05
CA ASN A 553 12.58 -29.91 -32.09
C ASN A 553 12.32 -31.42 -31.99
N GLY A 554 11.78 -32.00 -33.07
CA GLY A 554 11.45 -33.42 -33.13
C GLY A 554 10.52 -33.85 -32.00
N ILE A 555 10.86 -34.95 -31.32
CA ILE A 555 10.07 -35.51 -30.22
C ILE A 555 10.04 -34.62 -28.96
N ASN A 556 10.94 -33.64 -28.86
CA ASN A 556 11.01 -32.72 -27.72
C ASN A 556 9.92 -31.64 -27.78
N GLY A 557 9.12 -31.59 -28.85
CA GLY A 557 8.05 -30.61 -29.00
C GLY A 557 8.56 -29.19 -29.18
N ASN A 558 7.76 -28.19 -28.80
CA ASN A 558 8.15 -26.78 -28.91
C ASN A 558 9.14 -26.39 -27.78
N MET A 559 10.26 -25.77 -28.14
CA MET A 559 11.37 -25.49 -27.22
C MET A 559 11.30 -24.08 -26.61
N PHE A 560 11.61 -23.96 -25.32
CA PHE A 560 11.65 -22.70 -24.56
C PHE A 560 12.87 -22.68 -23.62
N THR A 561 13.27 -21.50 -23.16
CA THR A 561 14.38 -21.35 -22.19
C THR A 561 13.90 -21.07 -20.78
N THR A 562 12.65 -20.64 -20.60
CA THR A 562 12.04 -20.41 -19.29
C THR A 562 10.71 -21.16 -19.16
N ILE A 563 10.36 -21.52 -17.93
CA ILE A 563 9.11 -22.21 -17.60
C ILE A 563 7.93 -21.31 -17.92
N SER A 564 8.06 -20.02 -17.62
CA SER A 564 7.00 -19.05 -17.87
C SER A 564 6.66 -18.90 -19.35
N GLN A 565 7.67 -18.89 -20.24
CA GLN A 565 7.42 -18.87 -21.68
C GLN A 565 6.61 -20.08 -22.14
N ALA A 566 6.97 -21.27 -21.65
CA ALA A 566 6.26 -22.49 -22.01
C ALA A 566 4.81 -22.48 -21.51
N LEU A 567 4.56 -21.96 -20.29
CA LEU A 567 3.21 -21.82 -19.74
C LEU A 567 2.36 -20.79 -20.51
N GLU A 568 2.95 -19.64 -20.89
CA GLU A 568 2.31 -18.64 -21.74
C GLU A 568 1.96 -19.20 -23.13
N TYR A 569 2.82 -20.05 -23.69
CA TYR A 569 2.54 -20.73 -24.94
C TYR A 569 1.38 -21.74 -24.79
N LEU A 570 1.35 -22.50 -23.70
CA LEU A 570 0.34 -23.52 -23.41
C LEU A 570 -1.03 -22.93 -23.04
N SER A 571 -1.07 -21.70 -22.53
CA SER A 571 -2.31 -20.97 -22.23
C SER A 571 -2.93 -20.27 -23.46
N SER A 572 -2.29 -20.37 -24.63
CA SER A 572 -2.76 -19.74 -25.86
C SER A 572 -4.11 -20.26 -26.36
N SER A 573 -4.88 -19.40 -27.00
CA SER A 573 -6.22 -19.69 -27.54
C SER A 573 -6.27 -20.81 -28.59
N ARG A 574 -5.11 -21.23 -29.12
CA ARG A 574 -4.97 -22.31 -30.11
C ARG A 574 -5.00 -23.72 -29.51
N ILE A 575 -4.90 -23.87 -28.18
CA ILE A 575 -4.93 -25.17 -27.51
C ILE A 575 -6.19 -25.28 -26.67
N SER A 576 -6.98 -26.33 -26.87
CA SER A 576 -8.19 -26.58 -26.08
C SER A 576 -7.86 -26.73 -24.59
N THR A 577 -8.71 -26.20 -23.72
CA THR A 577 -8.62 -26.41 -22.27
C THR A 577 -8.76 -27.88 -21.89
N SER A 578 -9.50 -28.67 -22.66
CA SER A 578 -9.65 -30.12 -22.46
C SER A 578 -8.47 -30.95 -22.97
N ALA A 579 -7.56 -30.37 -23.76
CA ALA A 579 -6.43 -31.11 -24.30
C ALA A 579 -5.37 -31.39 -23.24
N SER A 580 -4.78 -32.58 -23.29
CA SER A 580 -3.63 -32.97 -22.47
C SER A 580 -2.39 -32.20 -22.90
N LYS A 581 -1.67 -31.63 -21.93
CA LYS A 581 -0.47 -30.81 -22.15
C LYS A 581 0.68 -31.37 -21.32
N ILE A 582 1.87 -31.47 -21.91
CA ILE A 582 3.08 -31.93 -21.25
C ILE A 582 4.14 -30.83 -21.33
N LEU A 583 4.67 -30.46 -20.17
CA LEU A 583 5.82 -29.57 -20.03
C LEU A 583 6.99 -30.36 -19.47
N ASN A 584 7.98 -30.65 -20.32
CA ASN A 584 9.25 -31.22 -19.87
C ASN A 584 10.21 -30.12 -19.46
N ILE A 585 10.96 -30.30 -18.37
CA ILE A 585 11.93 -29.33 -17.88
C ILE A 585 13.26 -30.04 -17.66
N SER A 586 14.29 -29.57 -18.35
CA SER A 586 15.65 -30.12 -18.23
C SER A 586 16.24 -29.82 -16.85
N ALA A 587 17.28 -30.57 -16.45
CA ALA A 587 17.97 -30.35 -15.18
C ALA A 587 18.54 -28.92 -15.07
N GLY A 588 18.52 -28.37 -13.86
CA GLY A 588 19.06 -27.06 -13.55
C GLY A 588 18.23 -26.30 -12.51
N LEU A 589 18.85 -25.27 -11.95
CA LEU A 589 18.17 -24.23 -11.17
C LEU A 589 17.50 -23.23 -12.11
N TYR A 590 16.19 -23.03 -11.91
CA TYR A 590 15.32 -22.05 -12.55
C TYR A 590 14.83 -21.08 -11.49
N THR A 591 15.35 -19.85 -11.52
CA THR A 591 14.95 -18.80 -10.59
C THR A 591 13.74 -18.05 -11.17
N GLU A 592 12.55 -18.64 -11.00
CA GLU A 592 11.30 -18.11 -11.54
C GLU A 592 10.16 -18.23 -10.53
N LYS A 593 9.34 -17.18 -10.43
CA LYS A 593 8.03 -17.23 -9.77
C LYS A 593 6.99 -17.70 -10.78
N ILE A 594 6.38 -18.86 -10.53
CA ILE A 594 5.54 -19.56 -11.50
C ILE A 594 4.08 -19.55 -11.07
N GLU A 595 3.20 -19.18 -11.99
CA GLU A 595 1.76 -19.34 -11.83
C GLU A 595 1.21 -20.28 -12.89
N ILE A 596 0.54 -21.34 -12.44
CA ILE A 596 -0.05 -22.37 -13.28
C ILE A 596 -1.56 -22.17 -13.30
N ASN A 597 -2.05 -21.70 -14.44
CA ASN A 597 -3.47 -21.49 -14.75
C ASN A 597 -3.97 -22.42 -15.88
N VAL A 598 -3.16 -23.42 -16.26
CA VAL A 598 -3.40 -24.25 -17.44
C VAL A 598 -4.00 -25.60 -17.01
N PRO A 599 -5.24 -25.94 -17.42
CA PRO A 599 -5.86 -27.23 -17.10
C PRO A 599 -5.24 -28.38 -17.90
N ASN A 600 -5.31 -29.58 -17.33
CA ASN A 600 -4.78 -30.83 -17.89
C ASN A 600 -3.28 -30.76 -18.23
N LEU A 601 -2.50 -30.07 -17.39
CA LEU A 601 -1.05 -29.92 -17.54
C LEU A 601 -0.31 -30.98 -16.72
N THR A 602 0.63 -31.68 -17.35
CA THR A 602 1.63 -32.51 -16.67
C THR A 602 3.01 -31.87 -16.81
N ILE A 603 3.61 -31.47 -15.70
CA ILE A 603 4.99 -30.96 -15.61
C ILE A 603 5.92 -32.10 -15.21
N ILE A 604 7.01 -32.29 -15.95
CA ILE A 604 7.97 -33.37 -15.76
C ILE A 604 9.37 -32.78 -15.72
N GLY A 605 10.00 -32.79 -14.55
CA GLY A 605 11.42 -32.45 -14.40
C GLY A 605 12.36 -33.62 -14.65
N ALA A 606 13.66 -33.33 -14.73
CA ALA A 606 14.72 -34.32 -14.87
C ALA A 606 14.97 -35.15 -13.59
N GLY A 607 14.50 -34.68 -12.43
CA GLY A 607 14.71 -35.29 -11.12
C GLY A 607 14.51 -34.28 -9.98
N CYS A 608 14.34 -34.77 -8.75
CA CYS A 608 14.28 -33.94 -7.55
C CYS A 608 15.44 -34.24 -6.59
N THR A 609 15.67 -33.32 -5.65
CA THR A 609 16.70 -33.41 -4.61
C THR A 609 16.17 -32.90 -3.27
N LYS A 610 16.67 -33.51 -2.19
CA LYS A 610 16.44 -33.11 -0.80
C LYS A 610 17.49 -32.11 -0.28
N ALA A 611 18.47 -31.75 -1.10
CA ALA A 611 19.59 -30.90 -0.69
C ALA A 611 19.09 -29.50 -0.32
N THR A 612 19.33 -29.10 0.93
CA THR A 612 19.10 -27.75 1.45
C THR A 612 20.40 -26.93 1.42
N TYR A 613 20.29 -25.61 1.58
CA TYR A 613 21.46 -24.73 1.65
C TYR A 613 22.35 -25.08 2.86
N ASN A 614 23.66 -25.23 2.62
CA ASN A 614 24.68 -25.43 3.63
C ASN A 614 25.81 -24.40 3.47
N LYS A 615 25.96 -23.54 4.47
CA LYS A 615 26.91 -22.42 4.52
C LYS A 615 28.39 -22.83 4.42
N ASP A 616 28.76 -24.00 4.93
CA ASP A 616 30.15 -24.50 4.93
C ASP A 616 30.61 -25.04 3.57
N SER A 617 29.66 -25.38 2.69
CA SER A 617 29.94 -25.93 1.37
C SER A 617 29.62 -24.99 0.21
N GLN A 618 29.07 -23.79 0.49
CA GLN A 618 28.48 -22.86 -0.48
C GLN A 618 27.89 -23.59 -1.69
N TYR A 619 26.70 -24.17 -1.54
CA TYR A 619 26.06 -25.00 -2.58
C TYR A 619 27.03 -26.04 -3.16
N SER A 620 27.04 -27.26 -2.62
CA SER A 620 27.69 -28.37 -3.32
C SER A 620 27.08 -28.54 -4.72
N ALA A 621 27.67 -27.88 -5.73
CA ALA A 621 27.18 -27.79 -7.11
C ALA A 621 26.99 -29.15 -7.79
N THR A 622 27.51 -30.22 -7.20
CA THR A 622 27.39 -31.59 -7.69
C THR A 622 25.98 -32.18 -7.54
N SER A 623 25.15 -31.72 -6.59
CA SER A 623 23.79 -32.24 -6.37
C SER A 623 22.73 -31.66 -7.32
N TYR A 624 23.05 -30.56 -8.00
CA TYR A 624 22.14 -29.79 -8.86
C TYR A 624 22.17 -30.25 -10.33
N ASN A 625 23.23 -30.94 -10.75
CA ASN A 625 23.49 -31.20 -12.17
C ASN A 625 22.50 -32.18 -12.82
N SER A 626 21.71 -32.91 -12.04
CA SER A 626 20.75 -33.90 -12.55
C SER A 626 19.30 -33.64 -12.12
N ALA A 627 19.03 -32.60 -11.33
CA ALA A 627 17.69 -32.30 -10.81
C ALA A 627 17.13 -31.00 -11.41
N THR A 628 15.82 -30.93 -11.57
CA THR A 628 15.10 -29.70 -11.90
C THR A 628 14.67 -29.01 -10.62
N ILE A 629 15.10 -27.77 -10.42
CA ILE A 629 14.81 -26.98 -9.22
C ILE A 629 14.20 -25.66 -9.63
N ILE A 630 13.02 -25.36 -9.10
CA ILE A 630 12.34 -24.07 -9.27
C ILE A 630 12.44 -23.36 -7.92
N GLU A 631 13.11 -22.21 -7.89
CA GLU A 631 13.34 -21.43 -6.66
C GLU A 631 12.97 -19.96 -6.84
N TRP A 632 12.34 -19.36 -5.83
CA TRP A 632 12.12 -17.91 -5.82
C TRP A 632 12.39 -17.31 -4.44
N ASP A 633 12.89 -16.08 -4.44
CA ASP A 633 13.23 -15.30 -3.24
C ASP A 633 12.06 -14.38 -2.87
N SER A 634 11.15 -14.86 -2.02
CA SER A 634 10.05 -14.06 -1.47
C SER A 634 9.72 -14.48 -0.05
N LEU A 635 9.68 -13.48 0.82
CA LEU A 635 9.43 -13.62 2.26
C LEU A 635 8.31 -12.66 2.67
N TYR A 636 7.44 -13.13 3.56
CA TYR A 636 6.33 -12.33 4.07
C TYR A 636 6.79 -10.97 4.63
N GLY A 637 6.02 -9.92 4.34
CA GLY A 637 6.26 -8.57 4.81
C GLY A 637 7.39 -7.84 4.07
N ILE A 638 8.22 -8.54 3.31
CA ILE A 638 9.30 -7.93 2.53
C ILE A 638 8.73 -7.38 1.23
N PRO A 639 8.90 -6.07 0.93
CA PRO A 639 8.55 -5.52 -0.37
C PRO A 639 9.41 -6.12 -1.49
N ASP A 640 8.79 -6.48 -2.61
CA ASP A 640 9.55 -6.75 -3.83
C ASP A 640 10.03 -5.43 -4.50
N LYS A 641 10.67 -5.55 -5.66
CA LYS A 641 11.17 -4.39 -6.42
C LYS A 641 10.07 -3.40 -6.82
N SER A 642 8.81 -3.87 -6.94
CA SER A 642 7.64 -3.02 -7.18
C SER A 642 7.06 -2.43 -5.89
N GLY A 643 7.76 -2.50 -4.75
CA GLY A 643 7.28 -1.98 -3.48
C GLY A 643 6.10 -2.76 -2.87
N TYR A 644 5.65 -3.83 -3.52
CA TYR A 644 4.58 -4.68 -3.00
C TYR A 644 5.09 -5.54 -1.84
N SER A 645 4.61 -5.27 -0.63
CA SER A 645 4.89 -6.07 0.56
C SER A 645 4.21 -7.43 0.46
N GLN A 646 5.01 -8.50 0.42
CA GLN A 646 4.46 -9.84 0.22
C GLN A 646 3.54 -10.26 1.38
N VAL A 647 2.37 -10.78 1.05
CA VAL A 647 1.51 -11.59 1.95
C VAL A 647 1.82 -13.08 1.79
N THR A 648 1.32 -13.96 2.67
CA THR A 648 1.62 -15.41 2.67
C THR A 648 1.51 -16.02 1.27
N ASP A 649 0.34 -15.93 0.64
CA ASP A 649 0.07 -16.50 -0.69
C ASP A 649 1.03 -15.98 -1.75
N SER A 650 1.40 -14.70 -1.67
CA SER A 650 2.31 -14.06 -2.62
C SER A 650 3.75 -14.54 -2.50
N THR A 651 4.15 -15.13 -1.37
CA THR A 651 5.50 -15.67 -1.22
C THR A 651 5.73 -16.96 -2.02
N ALA A 652 4.67 -17.60 -2.52
CA ALA A 652 4.76 -18.87 -3.21
C ALA A 652 5.69 -18.80 -4.44
N THR A 653 6.66 -19.73 -4.48
CA THR A 653 7.51 -19.94 -5.66
C THR A 653 6.69 -20.49 -6.83
N VAL A 654 5.81 -21.46 -6.56
CA VAL A 654 4.85 -22.00 -7.53
C VAL A 654 3.43 -21.88 -6.99
N ALA A 655 2.54 -21.30 -7.78
CA ALA A 655 1.12 -21.22 -7.49
C ALA A 655 0.31 -22.02 -8.52
N VAL A 656 -0.32 -23.11 -8.09
CA VAL A 656 -1.28 -23.88 -8.89
C VAL A 656 -2.67 -23.33 -8.59
N ARG A 657 -3.24 -22.58 -9.53
CA ARG A 657 -4.51 -21.86 -9.34
C ARG A 657 -5.72 -22.71 -9.70
N GLU A 658 -6.89 -22.24 -9.30
CA GLU A 658 -8.19 -22.90 -9.52
C GLU A 658 -8.42 -23.35 -10.98
N ALA A 659 -7.95 -22.58 -11.96
CA ALA A 659 -8.08 -22.91 -13.38
C ALA A 659 -7.24 -24.13 -13.82
N ALA A 660 -6.20 -24.51 -13.07
CA ALA A 660 -5.32 -25.62 -13.37
C ALA A 660 -5.85 -26.98 -12.90
N VAL A 661 -7.15 -27.23 -13.16
CA VAL A 661 -7.78 -28.52 -12.84
C VAL A 661 -7.03 -29.66 -13.53
N ASN A 662 -6.85 -30.77 -12.81
CA ASN A 662 -6.13 -31.96 -13.29
C ASN A 662 -4.66 -31.65 -13.65
N CYS A 663 -4.01 -30.78 -12.88
CA CYS A 663 -2.58 -30.51 -12.97
C CYS A 663 -1.76 -31.60 -12.26
N THR A 664 -0.66 -32.03 -12.88
CA THR A 664 0.28 -32.99 -12.33
C THR A 664 1.71 -32.44 -12.35
N ILE A 665 2.45 -32.56 -11.25
CA ILE A 665 3.88 -32.20 -11.17
C ILE A 665 4.69 -33.44 -10.77
N LYS A 666 5.71 -33.78 -11.56
CA LYS A 666 6.57 -34.95 -11.32
C LYS A 666 8.06 -34.62 -11.41
N ASN A 667 8.88 -35.23 -10.55
CA ASN A 667 10.34 -35.18 -10.64
C ASN A 667 10.93 -33.76 -10.57
N VAL A 668 10.40 -32.91 -9.69
CA VAL A 668 10.85 -31.51 -9.53
C VAL A 668 11.08 -31.20 -8.05
N THR A 669 12.10 -30.39 -7.76
CA THR A 669 12.22 -29.70 -6.47
C THR A 669 11.61 -28.30 -6.58
N LEU A 670 10.62 -27.99 -5.75
CA LEU A 670 10.09 -26.65 -5.56
C LEU A 670 10.66 -26.11 -4.25
N SER A 671 11.30 -24.95 -4.29
CA SER A 671 11.96 -24.37 -3.13
C SER A 671 11.62 -22.90 -2.99
N ASN A 672 11.33 -22.43 -1.78
CA ASN A 672 11.49 -21.01 -1.51
C ASN A 672 12.97 -20.76 -1.15
N TYR A 673 13.51 -19.59 -1.49
CA TYR A 673 14.85 -19.22 -1.03
C TYR A 673 14.96 -19.25 0.50
N TRP A 674 13.92 -18.88 1.24
CA TRP A 674 13.95 -18.83 2.70
C TRP A 674 13.64 -20.18 3.35
N ASN A 675 14.39 -21.23 2.98
CA ASN A 675 14.12 -22.62 3.36
C ASN A 675 14.94 -23.18 4.54
N CYS A 676 15.82 -22.38 5.15
CA CYS A 676 16.57 -22.81 6.34
C CYS A 676 17.00 -21.63 7.21
N GLU A 677 17.22 -21.88 8.51
CA GLU A 677 17.64 -20.91 9.51
C GLU A 677 18.87 -20.08 9.06
N ASP A 678 19.87 -20.72 8.46
CA ASP A 678 21.11 -20.05 8.05
C ASP A 678 20.84 -18.93 7.02
N ARG A 679 19.91 -19.15 6.07
CA ARG A 679 19.51 -18.12 5.10
C ARG A 679 18.76 -16.96 5.75
N PHE A 680 17.99 -17.18 6.81
CA PHE A 680 17.38 -16.10 7.59
C PHE A 680 18.44 -15.27 8.31
N MET A 681 19.34 -15.93 9.04
CA MET A 681 20.36 -15.27 9.85
C MET A 681 21.39 -14.50 9.02
N ASP A 682 21.77 -15.02 7.85
CA ASP A 682 22.73 -14.34 6.95
C ASP A 682 22.14 -13.08 6.31
N ASN A 683 20.86 -13.09 5.92
CA ASN A 683 20.24 -11.98 5.22
C ASN A 683 19.66 -10.90 6.15
N ILE A 684 19.35 -11.21 7.41
CA ILE A 684 18.99 -10.22 8.43
C ILE A 684 20.09 -9.15 8.55
N LYS A 685 21.37 -9.54 8.50
CA LYS A 685 22.51 -8.61 8.53
C LYS A 685 22.52 -7.67 7.32
N TYR A 686 22.32 -8.21 6.12
CA TYR A 686 22.26 -7.43 4.88
C TYR A 686 21.09 -6.44 4.88
N LEU A 687 19.89 -6.89 5.28
CA LEU A 687 18.70 -6.03 5.36
C LEU A 687 18.86 -4.90 6.39
N THR A 688 19.53 -5.18 7.50
CA THR A 688 19.90 -4.17 8.52
C THR A 688 20.84 -3.10 7.93
N GLU A 689 21.84 -3.52 7.17
CA GLU A 689 22.81 -2.64 6.51
C GLU A 689 22.15 -1.77 5.41
N GLN A 690 21.06 -2.24 4.78
CA GLN A 690 20.24 -1.47 3.83
C GLN A 690 19.21 -0.54 4.52
N GLY A 691 19.17 -0.48 5.86
CA GLY A 691 18.26 0.38 6.61
C GLY A 691 16.79 -0.09 6.62
N ILE A 692 16.53 -1.35 6.26
CA ILE A 692 15.19 -1.96 6.37
C ILE A 692 14.97 -2.33 7.84
N ALA A 693 13.84 -1.90 8.42
CA ALA A 693 13.51 -2.17 9.82
C ALA A 693 13.37 -3.68 10.07
N VAL A 694 14.43 -4.27 10.60
CA VAL A 694 14.64 -5.70 10.81
C VAL A 694 13.64 -6.33 11.77
N SER A 695 13.05 -5.54 12.68
CA SER A 695 12.13 -6.04 13.71
C SER A 695 10.91 -6.80 13.17
N ASN A 696 10.50 -6.52 11.93
CA ASN A 696 9.40 -7.22 11.26
C ASN A 696 9.85 -8.52 10.55
N VAL A 697 11.15 -8.64 10.23
CA VAL A 697 11.74 -9.77 9.50
C VAL A 697 12.16 -10.90 10.46
N VAL A 698 12.57 -10.57 11.69
CA VAL A 698 13.12 -11.57 12.65
C VAL A 698 12.06 -12.52 13.22
N ASN A 699 10.76 -12.19 13.14
CA ASN A 699 9.71 -12.95 13.83
C ASN A 699 8.73 -13.68 12.90
N ASP A 700 8.79 -13.43 11.59
CA ASP A 700 7.85 -13.98 10.63
C ASP A 700 8.59 -14.59 9.43
N HIS A 701 8.63 -15.92 9.38
CA HIS A 701 9.44 -16.66 8.43
C HIS A 701 8.63 -17.26 7.28
N ARG A 702 7.38 -16.81 7.10
CA ARG A 702 6.43 -17.39 6.12
C ARG A 702 6.95 -17.20 4.71
N ALA A 703 7.20 -18.32 4.03
CA ALA A 703 7.81 -18.35 2.71
C ALA A 703 7.46 -19.65 1.97
N LEU A 704 6.46 -19.59 1.09
CA LEU A 704 5.89 -20.76 0.42
C LEU A 704 6.77 -21.24 -0.74
N ALA A 705 6.99 -22.55 -0.81
CA ALA A 705 7.49 -23.22 -2.01
C ALA A 705 6.33 -23.50 -2.99
N LEU A 706 5.15 -23.84 -2.46
CA LEU A 706 3.98 -24.23 -3.26
C LEU A 706 2.67 -23.76 -2.61
N ILE A 707 1.74 -23.28 -3.43
CA ILE A 707 0.32 -23.13 -3.08
C ILE A 707 -0.54 -23.86 -4.11
N VAL A 708 -1.58 -24.59 -3.65
CA VAL A 708 -2.49 -25.36 -4.52
C VAL A 708 -3.94 -25.00 -4.24
N GLN A 709 -4.61 -24.50 -5.28
CA GLN A 709 -6.02 -24.09 -5.30
C GLN A 709 -6.83 -24.88 -6.36
N ALA A 710 -6.26 -25.94 -6.93
CA ALA A 710 -6.87 -26.70 -8.03
C ALA A 710 -7.45 -28.04 -7.57
N ASP A 711 -8.58 -28.42 -8.16
CA ASP A 711 -9.12 -29.78 -8.02
C ASP A 711 -8.35 -30.78 -8.90
N LYS A 712 -8.25 -32.03 -8.41
CA LYS A 712 -7.55 -33.15 -9.05
C LYS A 712 -6.05 -32.93 -9.24
N PHE A 713 -5.41 -32.25 -8.28
CA PHE A 713 -3.97 -32.02 -8.30
C PHE A 713 -3.20 -33.31 -7.96
N THR A 714 -2.15 -33.62 -8.71
CA THR A 714 -1.26 -34.76 -8.40
C THR A 714 0.20 -34.32 -8.31
N MET A 715 0.90 -34.71 -7.25
CA MET A 715 2.34 -34.55 -7.10
C MET A 715 3.01 -35.91 -6.93
N ASN A 716 4.07 -36.19 -7.71
CA ASN A 716 4.75 -37.48 -7.71
C ASN A 716 6.27 -37.34 -7.72
N ASN A 717 6.95 -37.92 -6.72
CA ASN A 717 8.41 -37.97 -6.65
C ASN A 717 9.02 -36.56 -6.76
N CYS A 718 8.58 -35.68 -5.86
CA CYS A 718 9.00 -34.29 -5.80
C CYS A 718 9.69 -33.97 -4.48
N SER A 719 10.25 -32.77 -4.38
CA SER A 719 10.72 -32.21 -3.11
C SER A 719 10.17 -30.80 -2.92
N LEU A 720 9.61 -30.51 -1.74
CA LEU A 720 9.14 -29.19 -1.33
C LEU A 720 10.06 -28.70 -0.21
N LEU A 721 10.83 -27.64 -0.49
CA LEU A 721 11.84 -27.11 0.42
C LEU A 721 11.42 -25.72 0.90
N GLY A 722 11.11 -25.59 2.19
CA GLY A 722 10.78 -24.32 2.81
C GLY A 722 11.10 -24.33 4.31
N TYR A 723 10.60 -23.34 5.03
CA TYR A 723 10.82 -23.22 6.47
C TYR A 723 9.51 -23.03 7.23
N GLN A 724 8.98 -21.81 7.34
CA GLN A 724 7.61 -21.62 7.81
C GLN A 724 6.67 -21.54 6.61
N ASP A 725 5.51 -22.19 6.70
CA ASP A 725 4.48 -22.21 5.65
C ASP A 725 5.03 -22.76 4.31
N THR A 726 5.74 -23.90 4.30
CA THR A 726 6.38 -24.42 3.08
C THR A 726 5.38 -24.74 1.95
N VAL A 727 4.24 -25.33 2.28
CA VAL A 727 3.19 -25.63 1.31
C VAL A 727 1.80 -25.33 1.86
N GLU A 728 1.01 -24.66 1.04
CA GLU A 728 -0.41 -24.41 1.30
C GLU A 728 -1.30 -25.25 0.38
N PHE A 729 -2.08 -26.14 0.96
CA PHE A 729 -3.12 -26.88 0.26
C PHE A 729 -4.48 -26.23 0.57
N MET A 730 -4.92 -25.34 -0.31
CA MET A 730 -6.15 -24.59 -0.12
C MET A 730 -7.36 -25.42 -0.51
N THR A 731 -7.75 -25.53 -1.77
CA THR A 731 -9.04 -26.13 -2.16
C THR A 731 -8.87 -27.35 -3.05
N GLY A 732 -9.94 -28.13 -3.23
CA GLY A 732 -9.96 -29.26 -4.16
C GLY A 732 -9.37 -30.55 -3.59
N ARG A 733 -9.39 -31.60 -4.43
CA ARG A 733 -8.85 -32.93 -4.11
C ARG A 733 -7.44 -33.09 -4.65
N GLN A 734 -6.53 -33.59 -3.82
CA GLN A 734 -5.10 -33.51 -4.10
C GLN A 734 -4.35 -34.76 -3.63
N PHE A 735 -3.60 -35.41 -4.52
CA PHE A 735 -2.85 -36.64 -4.24
C PHE A 735 -1.34 -36.39 -4.30
N VAL A 736 -0.62 -36.66 -3.21
CA VAL A 736 0.82 -36.42 -3.06
C VAL A 736 1.51 -37.75 -2.79
N TYR A 737 2.42 -38.16 -3.69
CA TYR A 737 3.07 -39.46 -3.65
C TYR A 737 4.59 -39.34 -3.71
N LYS A 738 5.30 -40.07 -2.83
CA LYS A 738 6.78 -40.11 -2.81
C LYS A 738 7.42 -38.73 -2.76
N THR A 739 6.78 -37.80 -2.06
CA THR A 739 7.28 -36.43 -1.96
C THR A 739 8.01 -36.23 -0.64
N TYR A 740 9.17 -35.58 -0.72
CA TYR A 740 9.88 -35.07 0.43
C TYR A 740 9.40 -33.64 0.74
N ILE A 741 8.92 -33.38 1.95
CA ILE A 741 8.44 -32.06 2.36
C ILE A 741 9.20 -31.64 3.60
N SER A 742 9.98 -30.55 3.51
CA SER A 742 10.77 -30.05 4.64
C SER A 742 10.35 -28.66 5.09
N GLY A 743 10.23 -28.47 6.41
CA GLY A 743 9.97 -27.18 7.02
C GLY A 743 10.01 -27.23 8.55
N ASN A 744 9.53 -26.19 9.22
CA ASN A 744 9.63 -25.98 10.66
C ASN A 744 8.28 -25.64 11.31
N THR A 745 7.70 -24.48 10.97
CA THR A 745 6.46 -24.01 11.59
C THR A 745 5.34 -24.06 10.57
N ASP A 746 4.24 -24.75 10.88
CA ASP A 746 3.03 -24.85 10.05
C ASP A 746 3.35 -25.21 8.59
N PHE A 747 4.38 -26.02 8.36
CA PHE A 747 4.98 -26.09 7.03
C PHE A 747 4.13 -26.88 6.02
N ILE A 748 3.12 -27.61 6.50
CA ILE A 748 2.02 -28.16 5.70
C ILE A 748 0.72 -27.57 6.23
N PHE A 749 0.16 -26.57 5.57
CA PHE A 749 -1.04 -25.87 6.05
C PHE A 749 -2.09 -25.72 4.96
N GLY A 750 -3.28 -25.24 5.33
CA GLY A 750 -4.30 -24.90 4.36
C GLY A 750 -5.74 -24.93 4.87
N THR A 751 -6.68 -24.69 3.96
CA THR A 751 -8.12 -24.52 4.27
C THR A 751 -9.02 -25.25 3.29
N ASN A 752 -9.83 -26.23 3.73
CA ASN A 752 -10.88 -26.86 2.93
C ASN A 752 -10.40 -27.90 1.88
N ALA A 753 -9.10 -28.10 1.67
CA ALA A 753 -8.57 -29.13 0.77
C ALA A 753 -8.74 -30.53 1.34
N THR A 754 -8.88 -31.50 0.45
CA THR A 754 -8.76 -32.94 0.73
C THR A 754 -7.45 -33.44 0.15
N THR A 755 -6.43 -33.61 0.99
CA THR A 755 -5.09 -33.97 0.54
C THR A 755 -4.65 -35.32 1.10
N TYR A 756 -4.27 -36.23 0.21
CA TYR A 756 -3.82 -37.57 0.56
C TYR A 756 -2.34 -37.72 0.25
N PHE A 757 -1.53 -37.88 1.29
CA PHE A 757 -0.10 -38.08 1.25
C PHE A 757 0.19 -39.58 1.39
N TYR A 758 0.83 -40.17 0.39
CA TYR A 758 1.20 -41.57 0.39
C TYR A 758 2.70 -41.75 0.18
N ASP A 759 3.35 -42.55 1.03
CA ASP A 759 4.79 -42.86 0.93
C ASP A 759 5.68 -41.60 0.92
N CYS A 760 5.27 -40.58 1.67
CA CYS A 760 5.99 -39.29 1.75
C CYS A 760 6.96 -39.26 2.94
N GLU A 761 8.01 -38.45 2.82
CA GLU A 761 8.88 -38.11 3.94
C GLU A 761 8.60 -36.67 4.37
N ILE A 762 8.27 -36.51 5.64
CA ILE A 762 7.92 -35.25 6.28
C ILE A 762 9.06 -34.88 7.21
N PHE A 763 9.90 -33.95 6.77
CA PHE A 763 11.19 -33.64 7.40
C PHE A 763 11.17 -32.32 8.17
N VAL A 764 11.50 -32.38 9.45
CA VAL A 764 11.55 -31.21 10.32
C VAL A 764 12.92 -30.54 10.29
N ASN A 765 12.95 -29.27 9.86
CA ASN A 765 14.11 -28.40 9.85
C ASN A 765 14.39 -27.81 11.24
N TYR A 766 15.68 -27.70 11.58
CA TYR A 766 16.16 -27.10 12.83
C TYR A 766 15.93 -25.59 12.89
N LYS A 767 15.49 -25.09 14.07
CA LYS A 767 15.38 -23.67 14.43
C LYS A 767 16.10 -23.40 15.74
N SER A 768 16.90 -22.32 15.79
CA SER A 768 17.63 -21.97 17.00
C SER A 768 16.66 -21.61 18.13
N GLY A 769 16.73 -22.35 19.23
CA GLY A 769 15.86 -22.15 20.41
C GLY A 769 14.36 -22.38 20.17
N GLY A 770 13.97 -22.99 19.04
CA GLY A 770 12.58 -23.07 18.60
C GLY A 770 11.98 -24.47 18.56
N ALA A 771 10.74 -24.57 19.01
CA ALA A 771 9.80 -25.64 18.65
C ALA A 771 9.10 -25.31 17.32
N GLY A 772 8.36 -26.26 16.76
CA GLY A 772 7.55 -26.04 15.56
C GLY A 772 6.39 -27.03 15.45
N TYR A 773 5.71 -26.98 14.30
CA TYR A 773 4.46 -27.70 14.06
C TYR A 773 4.46 -28.23 12.63
N VAL A 774 4.11 -29.51 12.45
CA VAL A 774 4.08 -30.11 11.12
C VAL A 774 2.89 -29.61 10.32
N THR A 775 1.66 -29.77 10.84
CA THR A 775 0.45 -29.33 10.13
C THR A 775 -0.30 -28.18 10.82
N ALA A 776 -0.84 -27.25 10.03
CA ALA A 776 -1.84 -26.28 10.49
C ALA A 776 -3.03 -26.22 9.54
N TYR A 777 -4.08 -26.99 9.84
CA TYR A 777 -5.20 -27.18 8.92
C TYR A 777 -6.49 -26.56 9.44
N LYS A 778 -7.35 -26.13 8.52
CA LYS A 778 -8.72 -25.69 8.78
C LYS A 778 -9.68 -26.37 7.79
N GLY A 779 -10.71 -27.07 8.27
CA GLY A 779 -11.58 -27.86 7.39
C GLY A 779 -12.57 -27.05 6.55
N CYS A 780 -12.72 -25.76 6.84
CA CYS A 780 -13.63 -24.85 6.15
C CYS A 780 -12.91 -23.67 5.51
N ASN A 781 -13.56 -23.02 4.55
CA ASN A 781 -13.09 -21.75 4.03
C ASN A 781 -13.18 -20.65 5.10
N LYS A 782 -12.43 -19.54 4.94
CA LYS A 782 -12.38 -18.46 5.92
C LYS A 782 -13.75 -17.77 6.07
N GLY A 783 -14.55 -18.21 7.05
CA GLY A 783 -15.90 -17.68 7.32
C GLY A 783 -17.05 -18.49 6.71
N GLY A 784 -16.77 -19.65 6.12
CA GLY A 784 -17.76 -20.49 5.45
C GLY A 784 -18.54 -21.45 6.36
N THR A 785 -19.71 -21.87 5.88
CA THR A 785 -20.52 -22.98 6.41
C THR A 785 -20.21 -24.31 5.72
N ASP A 786 -19.24 -24.33 4.81
CA ASP A 786 -18.73 -25.52 4.13
C ASP A 786 -17.62 -26.17 4.95
N TYR A 787 -17.57 -27.49 5.02
CA TYR A 787 -16.46 -28.21 5.64
C TYR A 787 -16.22 -29.53 4.93
N VAL A 788 -14.97 -30.00 4.96
CA VAL A 788 -14.64 -31.36 4.53
C VAL A 788 -14.62 -32.32 5.71
N GLU A 789 -15.09 -33.54 5.50
CA GLU A 789 -15.00 -34.61 6.48
C GLU A 789 -13.56 -35.14 6.53
N TYR A 790 -13.00 -35.44 5.35
CA TYR A 790 -11.61 -35.86 5.14
C TYR A 790 -10.74 -34.66 4.75
N GLY A 791 -9.82 -34.26 5.63
CA GLY A 791 -8.87 -33.17 5.42
C GLY A 791 -7.53 -33.67 4.90
N PHE A 792 -6.49 -33.60 5.73
CA PHE A 792 -5.18 -34.17 5.44
C PHE A 792 -5.07 -35.61 5.91
N ILE A 793 -4.61 -36.50 5.03
CA ILE A 793 -4.44 -37.92 5.32
C ILE A 793 -3.00 -38.30 4.98
N PHE A 794 -2.22 -38.71 5.98
CA PHE A 794 -0.87 -39.24 5.82
C PHE A 794 -0.89 -40.74 5.99
N ASP A 795 -0.66 -41.48 4.91
CA ASP A 795 -0.60 -42.93 4.91
C ASP A 795 0.79 -43.41 4.48
N ASN A 796 1.32 -44.38 5.23
CA ASN A 796 2.66 -44.96 5.02
C ASN A 796 3.76 -43.88 4.90
N CYS A 797 3.70 -42.83 5.73
CA CYS A 797 4.65 -41.72 5.69
C CYS A 797 5.74 -41.87 6.77
N GLN A 798 6.86 -41.17 6.57
CA GLN A 798 7.98 -41.10 7.52
C GLN A 798 8.12 -39.68 8.06
N PHE A 799 7.99 -39.49 9.37
CA PHE A 799 8.25 -38.22 10.04
C PHE A 799 9.67 -38.23 10.61
N THR A 800 10.55 -37.47 9.98
CA THR A 800 12.00 -37.40 10.25
C THR A 800 12.41 -35.97 10.60
N SER A 801 13.65 -35.77 11.07
CA SER A 801 14.12 -34.45 11.47
C SER A 801 15.61 -34.27 11.27
N ASP A 802 16.04 -33.02 11.16
CA ASP A 802 17.45 -32.64 11.25
C ASP A 802 18.05 -33.15 12.56
N SER A 803 19.30 -33.61 12.50
CA SER A 803 20.06 -34.10 13.67
C SER A 803 20.18 -33.10 14.83
N LYS A 804 20.04 -31.80 14.58
CA LYS A 804 20.08 -30.73 15.58
C LYS A 804 18.74 -30.53 16.29
N VAL A 805 17.65 -31.13 15.79
CA VAL A 805 16.32 -31.04 16.41
C VAL A 805 16.27 -31.91 17.66
N GLY A 806 15.95 -31.29 18.79
CA GLY A 806 15.79 -31.99 20.07
C GLY A 806 14.63 -32.97 20.08
N ASN A 807 14.70 -33.98 20.96
CA ASN A 807 13.58 -34.90 21.16
C ASN A 807 12.38 -34.17 21.78
N GLY A 808 11.18 -34.47 21.30
CA GLY A 808 9.92 -33.97 21.85
C GLY A 808 9.67 -32.47 21.72
N THR A 809 10.33 -31.79 20.78
CA THR A 809 10.19 -30.33 20.58
C THR A 809 9.14 -29.94 19.52
N PHE A 810 8.53 -30.90 18.81
CA PHE A 810 7.55 -30.63 17.76
C PHE A 810 6.18 -31.27 18.05
N ALA A 811 5.13 -30.69 17.49
CA ALA A 811 3.82 -31.33 17.40
C ALA A 811 3.52 -31.74 15.94
N LEU A 812 2.74 -32.81 15.76
CA LEU A 812 2.22 -33.25 14.46
C LEU A 812 1.26 -32.23 13.88
N GLY A 813 0.54 -31.47 14.71
CA GLY A 813 -0.26 -30.38 14.20
C GLY A 813 -0.98 -29.53 15.23
N ARG A 814 -1.59 -28.46 14.74
CA ARG A 814 -2.44 -27.56 15.51
C ARG A 814 -3.62 -27.04 14.66
N PRO A 815 -4.83 -26.95 15.21
CA PRO A 815 -6.00 -26.62 14.40
C PRO A 815 -6.02 -25.12 14.12
N TRP A 816 -5.75 -24.72 12.87
CA TRP A 816 -5.75 -23.31 12.49
C TRP A 816 -7.15 -22.68 12.60
N GLY A 817 -8.18 -23.51 12.53
CA GLY A 817 -9.56 -23.11 12.82
C GLY A 817 -10.49 -24.30 12.95
N PRO A 818 -11.82 -24.05 12.95
CA PRO A 818 -12.82 -25.11 13.13
C PRO A 818 -12.78 -26.15 12.01
N TYR A 819 -13.34 -27.32 12.29
CA TYR A 819 -13.40 -28.46 11.37
C TYR A 819 -12.03 -29.00 10.92
N SER A 820 -10.94 -28.62 11.59
CA SER A 820 -9.61 -29.15 11.27
C SER A 820 -9.62 -30.69 11.36
N ALA A 821 -9.20 -31.36 10.28
CA ALA A 821 -9.19 -32.81 10.16
C ALA A 821 -7.83 -33.30 9.65
N VAL A 822 -7.16 -34.12 10.47
CA VAL A 822 -5.85 -34.74 10.16
C VAL A 822 -5.90 -36.20 10.58
N MET A 823 -5.59 -37.10 9.65
CA MET A 823 -5.39 -38.53 9.87
C MET A 823 -3.93 -38.88 9.60
N ILE A 824 -3.27 -39.54 10.55
CA ILE A 824 -1.94 -40.12 10.34
C ILE A 824 -2.03 -41.62 10.58
N MET A 825 -1.72 -42.42 9.57
CA MET A 825 -1.84 -43.86 9.64
C MET A 825 -0.68 -44.61 8.99
N ASN A 826 -0.43 -45.83 9.48
CA ASN A 826 0.64 -46.72 9.01
C ASN A 826 2.02 -46.05 8.92
N SER A 827 2.24 -44.98 9.71
CA SER A 827 3.37 -44.08 9.55
C SER A 827 4.40 -44.27 10.64
N GLN A 828 5.66 -43.93 10.36
CA GLN A 828 6.74 -43.94 11.34
C GLN A 828 6.97 -42.53 11.90
N ILE A 829 6.90 -42.37 13.22
CA ILE A 829 7.02 -41.09 13.91
C ILE A 829 8.33 -41.00 14.70
N GLY A 830 9.20 -40.06 14.32
CA GLY A 830 10.49 -39.80 14.94
C GLY A 830 10.43 -39.26 16.38
N THR A 831 11.59 -39.21 17.05
CA THR A 831 11.71 -38.77 18.46
C THR A 831 11.51 -37.29 18.68
N HIS A 832 11.59 -36.46 17.63
CA HIS A 832 11.38 -35.02 17.70
C HIS A 832 9.92 -34.66 18.03
N ILE A 833 8.96 -35.56 17.79
CA ILE A 833 7.55 -35.35 18.13
C ILE A 833 7.31 -35.54 19.63
N SER A 834 6.62 -34.57 20.23
CA SER A 834 6.36 -34.49 21.67
C SER A 834 5.35 -35.52 22.15
N LYS A 835 5.65 -36.09 23.32
CA LYS A 835 4.72 -36.86 24.15
C LYS A 835 4.11 -36.00 25.24
N SER A 836 4.97 -35.25 25.94
CA SER A 836 4.65 -34.57 27.19
C SER A 836 3.81 -33.31 27.01
N SER A 837 3.95 -32.61 25.88
CA SER A 837 3.14 -31.44 25.55
C SER A 837 1.97 -31.77 24.61
N GLY A 838 1.73 -33.07 24.36
CA GLY A 838 0.77 -33.56 23.37
C GLY A 838 1.36 -33.65 21.95
N ARG A 839 0.87 -34.63 21.17
CA ARG A 839 1.21 -34.76 19.75
C ARG A 839 0.51 -33.70 18.90
N TYR A 840 -0.58 -33.13 19.41
CA TYR A 840 -1.30 -32.01 18.81
C TYR A 840 -1.54 -30.93 19.86
N VAL A 841 -1.50 -29.66 19.45
CA VAL A 841 -1.62 -28.51 20.36
C VAL A 841 -2.62 -27.48 19.85
N SER A 842 -3.11 -26.60 20.73
CA SER A 842 -4.08 -25.56 20.39
C SER A 842 -3.47 -24.42 19.57
N MET A 843 -4.31 -23.73 18.79
CA MET A 843 -3.95 -22.51 18.06
C MET A 843 -5.13 -21.54 18.06
N SER A 844 -4.85 -20.26 18.35
CA SER A 844 -5.82 -19.14 18.22
C SER A 844 -7.20 -19.38 18.85
N GLY A 845 -7.26 -20.12 19.96
CA GLY A 845 -8.50 -20.42 20.69
C GLY A 845 -9.24 -21.69 20.26
N THR A 846 -8.78 -22.38 19.21
CA THR A 846 -9.26 -23.72 18.83
C THR A 846 -8.35 -24.80 19.43
N ASN A 847 -8.95 -25.84 20.02
CA ASN A 847 -8.23 -26.92 20.67
C ASN A 847 -8.37 -28.24 19.88
N PRO A 848 -7.35 -29.12 19.93
CA PRO A 848 -7.46 -30.47 19.37
C PRO A 848 -8.64 -31.28 19.89
N SER A 849 -9.12 -30.96 21.10
CA SER A 849 -10.23 -31.64 21.77
C SER A 849 -11.60 -31.00 21.49
N ASP A 850 -11.68 -29.94 20.69
CA ASP A 850 -12.97 -29.34 20.33
C ASP A 850 -13.77 -30.33 19.47
N GLU A 851 -15.09 -30.44 19.69
CA GLU A 851 -15.96 -31.44 19.04
C GLU A 851 -15.93 -31.40 17.49
N THR A 852 -15.56 -30.26 16.90
CA THR A 852 -15.48 -30.09 15.45
C THR A 852 -14.13 -30.52 14.87
N VAL A 853 -13.09 -30.68 15.69
CA VAL A 853 -11.74 -31.06 15.27
C VAL A 853 -11.61 -32.57 15.25
N ARG A 854 -11.01 -33.12 14.18
CA ARG A 854 -10.85 -34.55 13.92
C ARG A 854 -9.38 -34.89 13.74
N TYR A 855 -8.65 -35.02 14.84
CA TYR A 855 -7.27 -35.51 14.81
C TYR A 855 -7.26 -36.99 15.18
N THR A 856 -6.86 -37.82 14.23
CA THR A 856 -6.98 -39.28 14.32
C THR A 856 -5.67 -39.97 13.96
N GLU A 857 -5.40 -41.09 14.62
CA GLU A 857 -4.21 -41.92 14.37
C GLU A 857 -4.56 -43.41 14.29
N TYR A 858 -3.89 -44.14 13.39
CA TYR A 858 -4.04 -45.60 13.27
C TYR A 858 -2.74 -46.32 12.89
N ASN A 859 -2.38 -47.38 13.62
CA ASN A 859 -1.27 -48.27 13.27
C ASN A 859 0.07 -47.55 13.01
N ASN A 860 0.33 -46.46 13.73
CA ASN A 860 1.60 -45.75 13.66
C ASN A 860 2.65 -46.43 14.54
N THR A 861 3.92 -46.25 14.19
CA THR A 861 5.07 -46.76 14.94
C THR A 861 6.04 -45.63 15.28
N GLY A 862 6.98 -45.88 16.17
CA GLY A 862 8.04 -44.92 16.52
C GLY A 862 7.95 -44.46 17.96
N ASN A 863 9.00 -43.74 18.40
CA ASN A 863 9.21 -43.48 19.82
C ASN A 863 8.12 -42.59 20.42
N ALA A 864 7.52 -41.69 19.64
CA ALA A 864 6.47 -40.78 20.09
C ALA A 864 5.08 -41.45 20.24
N ILE A 865 4.90 -42.68 19.75
CA ILE A 865 3.62 -43.40 19.79
C ILE A 865 3.42 -44.04 21.16
N GLU A 866 2.25 -43.84 21.74
CA GLU A 866 1.84 -44.35 23.07
C GLU A 866 0.46 -45.00 22.98
N ALA A 867 0.18 -45.94 23.89
CA ALA A 867 -1.06 -46.72 23.89
C ALA A 867 -2.33 -45.91 24.19
N SER A 868 -2.20 -44.72 24.81
CA SER A 868 -3.31 -43.80 25.04
C SER A 868 -2.81 -42.35 25.15
N THR A 869 -3.64 -41.38 24.75
CA THR A 869 -3.34 -39.94 24.82
C THR A 869 -4.65 -39.15 24.78
N SER A 870 -4.66 -37.93 25.35
CA SER A 870 -5.86 -37.09 25.49
C SER A 870 -6.00 -36.03 24.39
N SER A 871 -5.13 -36.03 23.39
CA SER A 871 -5.05 -34.99 22.35
C SER A 871 -5.35 -35.49 20.94
N VAL A 872 -5.70 -36.77 20.79
CA VAL A 872 -5.94 -37.45 19.52
C VAL A 872 -6.84 -38.66 19.73
N ASP A 873 -7.68 -38.95 18.75
CA ASP A 873 -8.50 -40.14 18.70
C ASP A 873 -7.72 -41.30 18.07
N LEU A 874 -7.39 -42.31 18.86
CA LEU A 874 -6.84 -43.57 18.35
C LEU A 874 -7.99 -44.42 17.81
N VAL A 875 -8.06 -44.58 16.49
CA VAL A 875 -9.20 -45.22 15.83
C VAL A 875 -8.97 -46.72 15.63
N ASP A 876 -10.06 -47.48 15.45
CA ASP A 876 -10.00 -48.91 15.15
C ASP A 876 -9.81 -49.18 13.65
N SER A 877 -9.59 -50.45 13.28
CA SER A 877 -9.42 -50.85 11.87
C SER A 877 -10.66 -50.56 11.01
N THR A 878 -11.85 -50.58 11.60
CA THR A 878 -13.10 -50.31 10.89
C THR A 878 -13.15 -48.84 10.46
N THR A 879 -12.89 -47.92 11.38
CA THR A 879 -12.86 -46.48 11.13
C THR A 879 -11.71 -46.13 10.18
N ALA A 880 -10.52 -46.70 10.41
CA ALA A 880 -9.36 -46.50 9.54
C ALA A 880 -9.60 -46.96 8.10
N SER A 881 -10.43 -47.98 7.87
CA SER A 881 -10.75 -48.45 6.51
C SER A 881 -11.43 -47.40 5.63
N ASN A 882 -12.16 -46.44 6.22
CA ASN A 882 -12.76 -45.33 5.49
C ASN A 882 -11.69 -44.40 4.90
N TYR A 883 -10.56 -44.24 5.60
CA TYR A 883 -9.42 -43.45 5.16
C TYR A 883 -8.56 -44.18 4.11
N ASN A 884 -8.86 -45.44 3.78
CA ASN A 884 -8.26 -46.16 2.64
C ASN A 884 -9.19 -46.22 1.42
N ASN A 885 -10.43 -45.74 1.54
CA ASN A 885 -11.39 -45.79 0.45
C ASN A 885 -11.33 -44.51 -0.38
N ILE A 886 -10.47 -44.50 -1.41
CA ILE A 886 -10.27 -43.32 -2.26
C ILE A 886 -11.57 -42.86 -2.95
N SER A 887 -12.49 -43.80 -3.25
CA SER A 887 -13.78 -43.47 -3.86
C SER A 887 -14.73 -42.74 -2.90
N LEU A 888 -14.56 -42.95 -1.60
CA LEU A 888 -15.26 -42.20 -0.55
C LEU A 888 -14.62 -40.82 -0.36
N ILE A 889 -13.30 -40.76 -0.20
CA ILE A 889 -12.54 -39.54 0.10
C ILE A 889 -12.63 -38.54 -1.07
N TYR A 890 -12.50 -39.02 -2.30
CA TYR A 890 -12.56 -38.23 -3.53
C TYR A 890 -13.86 -38.46 -4.32
N GLY A 891 -14.94 -38.81 -3.60
CA GLY A 891 -16.28 -38.89 -4.16
C GLY A 891 -16.80 -37.55 -4.67
N THR A 892 -18.08 -37.52 -5.07
CA THR A 892 -18.77 -36.28 -5.45
C THR A 892 -19.06 -35.36 -4.26
N THR A 893 -18.88 -35.85 -3.03
CA THR A 893 -19.12 -35.13 -1.79
C THR A 893 -18.07 -35.50 -0.75
N ASN A 894 -17.57 -34.52 0.00
CA ASN A 894 -16.75 -34.72 1.19
C ASN A 894 -17.19 -33.71 2.26
N GLY A 895 -17.85 -34.19 3.32
CA GLY A 895 -18.55 -33.31 4.26
C GLY A 895 -19.67 -32.54 3.54
N LEU A 896 -19.62 -31.21 3.63
CA LEU A 896 -20.52 -30.29 2.92
C LEU A 896 -19.94 -29.77 1.60
N VAL A 897 -18.71 -30.12 1.26
CA VAL A 897 -18.10 -29.76 -0.02
C VAL A 897 -18.59 -30.72 -1.11
N THR A 898 -18.96 -30.17 -2.26
CA THR A 898 -19.46 -30.92 -3.42
C THR A 898 -18.55 -30.71 -4.62
N TYR A 899 -18.36 -31.77 -5.41
CA TYR A 899 -17.54 -31.79 -6.62
C TYR A 899 -18.38 -32.22 -7.82
N ALA A 900 -18.01 -31.76 -9.01
CA ALA A 900 -18.76 -32.06 -10.24
C ALA A 900 -18.81 -33.56 -10.57
N GLU A 901 -17.76 -34.29 -10.22
CA GLU A 901 -17.64 -35.74 -10.44
C GLU A 901 -16.67 -36.36 -9.43
N ALA A 902 -16.80 -37.66 -9.18
CA ALA A 902 -15.82 -38.42 -8.40
C ALA A 902 -14.46 -38.48 -9.12
N TRP A 903 -13.37 -38.65 -8.37
CA TRP A 903 -12.03 -38.70 -8.92
C TRP A 903 -11.22 -39.80 -8.26
N VAL A 904 -10.58 -40.64 -9.07
CA VAL A 904 -9.55 -41.56 -8.62
C VAL A 904 -8.28 -41.18 -9.37
N PRO A 905 -7.20 -40.76 -8.66
CA PRO A 905 -5.94 -40.46 -9.33
C PRO A 905 -5.44 -41.69 -10.09
N THR A 906 -5.07 -41.52 -11.35
CA THR A 906 -4.50 -42.60 -12.16
C THR A 906 -3.30 -43.24 -11.46
N LEU A 907 -2.44 -42.39 -10.89
CA LEU A 907 -1.26 -42.81 -10.13
C LEU A 907 -1.60 -43.69 -8.92
N TYR A 908 -2.68 -43.38 -8.18
CA TYR A 908 -3.12 -44.21 -7.06
C TYR A 908 -3.53 -45.62 -7.53
N THR A 909 -4.23 -45.69 -8.67
CA THR A 909 -4.62 -46.97 -9.29
C THR A 909 -3.40 -47.78 -9.73
N GLU A 910 -2.38 -47.13 -10.30
CA GLU A 910 -1.13 -47.77 -10.74
C GLU A 910 -0.30 -48.33 -9.57
N ILE A 911 -0.35 -47.71 -8.39
CA ILE A 911 0.43 -48.13 -7.22
C ILE A 911 -0.25 -49.25 -6.43
N THR A 912 -1.57 -49.31 -6.47
CA THR A 912 -2.38 -50.25 -5.67
C THR A 912 -2.73 -51.54 -6.41
N GLN A 913 -2.49 -51.59 -7.72
CA GLN A 913 -2.49 -52.82 -8.53
C GLN A 913 -1.12 -53.50 -8.48
#